data_AF-A0A818PU11-F1
#
_entry.id   AF-A0A818PU11-F1
#
_cell.length_a   1.000
_cell.length_b   1.000
_cell.length_c   1.000
_cell.angle_alpha   90.00
_cell.angle_beta   90.00
_cell.angle_gamma   90.00
#
_symmetry.space_group_name_H-M   'P 1'
#
loop_
_entity.id
_entity.type
_entity.pdbx_description
1 polymer ?
#
loop_
_entity_poly.entity_id
_entity_poly.type
_entity_poly.pdbx_seq_one_letter_code
_entity_poly.pdbx_strand_id
1 'polypeptide(L)'
;MNRKFELRLRYFPPSIDEFVHDKSTFGFLYEQLRIDYMRLKSDYIPMNDAIELGSLEIYKLFKDLNSTTLEKKINMDYLENELGLRTFFPQSLIDSYKSRNLRKYIKTYLKKYESLTEEECIKRFCFLLKNVWNWEQEIFTCNLGAEWSVPISLVLGPLDGISYRTHNSTELTKMTTFENVLSISTTKGNSDDRGLLKLIIAGSSEALIFNFPSFSEANDLAILIDSYCMLVNRSTHSLWQSIIDTQNSLITKASSPLNYSTSYSSDFICSRHQTDDDDDDDDYYDLSGDYADVLSSDYQIDRKQIQLIELLGDGQFGEVYRGILKTDQQSEINVAIKTCKIQDVTTTETFLDEAYVMQKFYHPHIIKLIGVCTEQPVLLIMELAQLGELRAYLVANRNNFDLLTLVLYCEQLASALAYLESKKFVHRDIAARNALVSSHESVKLADFGLSRQLTLDHSYYKASKGKLPIKWMAPESINFRRFTHLSDVWMFAVCIWEILTMGKKPFQGIPNPDVIDQIENGIRLPLPHINCPKSLYDLMQECWSYEPTNRPNFIQIETRLKLILNQVKTNIHLKAENISLSSSSSSEIPSLTILLPADYDVSSNPVLPSKNGSIGSRLQINNNHNLPHDISTESKLSSNASNSSLNTKQFHDKHIKSSSKSKDEHFITSSLLINSFRSQTKQIINTVLKLTRQSETDYKNGIPIIYNRPLSPINDKEQMQLVKNVAVAVRDLLQTLDYAPLSIKEMSEQRYGHFSILVVSLIETVRQRNYDKMGEYAVDIAHTAKALFDDILQLY
;
A
#
# COMPACT_ATOMS: atom_id res chain seq x y z
N MET A 1 19.82 -4.15 19.05
CA MET A 1 20.79 -4.17 17.93
C MET A 1 20.06 -4.76 16.74
N ASN A 2 19.85 -4.00 15.66
CA ASN A 2 19.24 -4.53 14.45
C ASN A 2 20.33 -5.26 13.64
N ARG A 3 20.29 -6.60 13.61
CA ARG A 3 21.13 -7.41 12.71
C ARG A 3 20.42 -7.50 11.36
N LYS A 4 21.14 -7.33 10.25
CA LYS A 4 20.65 -7.53 8.88
C LYS A 4 21.33 -8.77 8.32
N PHE A 5 20.53 -9.70 7.80
CA PHE A 5 21.01 -10.86 7.05
C PHE A 5 20.75 -10.62 5.56
N GLU A 6 21.72 -10.98 4.71
CA GLU A 6 21.64 -10.78 3.26
C GLU A 6 22.23 -12.01 2.58
N LEU A 7 21.40 -12.73 1.82
CA LEU A 7 21.86 -13.82 0.96
C LEU A 7 22.58 -13.23 -0.26
N ARG A 8 23.73 -13.80 -0.63
CA ARG A 8 24.56 -13.28 -1.72
C ARG A 8 25.28 -14.40 -2.46
N LEU A 9 25.43 -14.24 -3.77
CA LEU A 9 26.32 -15.06 -4.58
C LEU A 9 27.74 -14.56 -4.39
N ARG A 10 28.59 -15.39 -3.78
CA ARG A 10 29.96 -15.04 -3.40
C ARG A 10 31.02 -15.77 -4.23
N TYR A 11 30.67 -16.95 -4.73
CA TYR A 11 31.54 -17.81 -5.52
C TYR A 11 30.95 -18.00 -6.91
N PHE A 12 31.80 -17.86 -7.92
CA PHE A 12 31.40 -17.84 -9.32
C PHE A 12 32.04 -18.98 -10.10
N PRO A 13 31.35 -19.55 -11.11
CA PRO A 13 31.97 -20.42 -12.09
C PRO A 13 33.00 -19.63 -12.94
N PRO A 14 33.93 -20.33 -13.62
CA PRO A 14 34.91 -19.71 -14.52
C PRO A 14 34.28 -18.88 -15.64
N SER A 15 33.09 -19.24 -16.11
CA SER A 15 32.34 -18.48 -17.10
C SER A 15 30.92 -18.16 -16.65
N ILE A 16 30.49 -16.91 -16.88
CA ILE A 16 29.11 -16.49 -16.66
C ILE A 16 28.12 -17.21 -17.59
N ASP A 17 28.60 -17.77 -18.71
CA ASP A 17 27.77 -18.58 -19.61
C ASP A 17 27.34 -19.91 -18.97
N GLU A 18 27.98 -20.34 -17.88
CA GLU A 18 27.54 -21.53 -17.14
C GLU A 18 26.20 -21.30 -16.43
N PHE A 19 25.83 -20.04 -16.17
CA PHE A 19 24.51 -19.69 -15.63
C PHE A 19 23.37 -19.80 -16.67
N VAL A 20 23.65 -20.05 -17.96
CA VAL A 20 22.62 -20.13 -19.02
C VAL A 20 21.60 -21.24 -18.74
N HIS A 21 22.02 -22.29 -18.04
CA HIS A 21 21.14 -23.39 -17.64
C HIS A 21 20.36 -23.11 -16.34
N ASP A 22 20.72 -22.06 -15.59
CA ASP A 22 20.08 -21.62 -14.35
C ASP A 22 19.73 -20.13 -14.40
N LYS A 23 18.61 -19.84 -15.07
CA LYS A 23 18.10 -18.48 -15.23
C LYS A 23 17.77 -17.78 -13.91
N SER A 24 17.40 -18.54 -12.87
CA SER A 24 17.04 -17.99 -11.57
C SER A 24 18.26 -17.41 -10.87
N THR A 25 19.34 -18.20 -10.76
CA THR A 25 20.61 -17.74 -10.18
C THR A 25 21.23 -16.63 -11.03
N PHE A 26 21.09 -16.69 -12.36
CA PHE A 26 21.57 -15.62 -13.23
C PHE A 26 20.85 -14.29 -12.99
N GLY A 27 19.53 -14.33 -12.83
CA GLY A 27 18.73 -13.17 -12.46
C GLY A 27 19.05 -12.64 -11.06
N PHE A 28 19.33 -13.53 -10.11
CA PHE A 28 19.76 -13.14 -8.76
C PHE A 28 21.12 -12.42 -8.77
N LEU A 29 22.10 -12.96 -9.50
CA LEU A 29 23.41 -12.33 -9.70
C LEU A 29 23.27 -10.94 -10.30
N TYR A 30 22.41 -10.80 -11.31
CA TYR A 30 22.12 -9.51 -11.93
C TYR A 30 21.65 -8.46 -10.91
N GLU A 31 20.63 -8.78 -10.12
CA GLU A 31 20.09 -7.84 -9.13
C GLU A 31 21.13 -7.51 -8.06
N GLN A 32 21.90 -8.50 -7.59
CA GLN A 32 23.00 -8.26 -6.65
C GLN A 32 24.01 -7.27 -7.22
N LEU A 33 24.52 -7.50 -8.44
CA LEU A 33 25.49 -6.63 -9.09
C LEU A 33 24.93 -5.23 -9.35
N ARG A 34 23.66 -5.13 -9.76
CA ARG A 34 22.98 -3.85 -9.97
C ARG A 34 22.93 -3.03 -8.68
N ILE A 35 22.50 -3.65 -7.58
CA ILE A 35 22.38 -2.99 -6.27
C ILE A 35 23.76 -2.55 -5.77
N ASP A 36 24.77 -3.43 -5.84
CA ASP A 36 26.13 -3.12 -5.40
C ASP A 36 26.76 -2.01 -6.23
N TYR A 37 26.58 -2.06 -7.55
CA TYR A 37 27.05 -1.03 -8.45
C TYR A 37 26.48 0.34 -8.06
N MET A 38 25.15 0.43 -7.94
CA MET A 38 24.46 1.67 -7.59
C MET A 38 24.82 2.20 -6.19
N ARG A 39 25.16 1.31 -5.26
CA ARG A 39 25.47 1.67 -3.87
C ARG A 39 26.94 2.01 -3.64
N LEU A 40 27.87 1.29 -4.28
CA LEU A 40 29.29 1.27 -3.92
C LEU A 40 30.21 1.79 -5.04
N LYS A 41 29.77 1.74 -6.30
CA LYS A 41 30.64 1.98 -7.46
C LYS A 41 30.14 3.08 -8.42
N SER A 42 28.90 3.53 -8.25
CA SER A 42 28.22 4.52 -9.09
C SER A 42 28.96 5.85 -9.26
N ASP A 43 29.82 6.21 -8.31
CA ASP A 43 30.55 7.49 -8.32
C ASP A 43 31.86 7.42 -9.13
N TYR A 44 32.35 6.22 -9.44
CA TYR A 44 33.64 5.99 -10.12
C TYR A 44 33.50 5.61 -11.59
N ILE A 45 32.27 5.38 -12.06
CA ILE A 45 31.99 4.97 -13.43
C ILE A 45 32.04 6.18 -14.38
N PRO A 46 32.66 6.04 -15.56
CA PRO A 46 32.54 7.04 -16.60
C PRO A 46 31.07 7.29 -16.96
N MET A 47 30.75 8.56 -17.15
CA MET A 47 29.37 9.00 -17.37
C MET A 47 28.65 8.28 -18.51
N ASN A 48 29.33 8.00 -19.62
CA ASN A 48 28.73 7.32 -20.77
C ASN A 48 28.34 5.88 -20.44
N ASP A 49 29.16 5.18 -19.65
CA ASP A 49 28.92 3.80 -19.24
C ASP A 49 27.76 3.73 -18.24
N ALA A 50 27.67 4.71 -17.33
CA ALA A 50 26.54 4.85 -16.42
C ALA A 50 25.21 5.09 -17.15
N ILE A 51 25.22 5.90 -18.22
CA ILE A 51 24.04 6.09 -19.07
C ILE A 51 23.68 4.78 -19.79
N GLU A 52 24.66 4.04 -20.30
CA GLU A 52 24.43 2.77 -21.00
C GLU A 52 23.85 1.70 -20.05
N LEU A 53 24.43 1.53 -18.85
CA LEU A 53 23.94 0.62 -17.82
C LEU A 53 22.51 0.96 -17.37
N GLY A 54 22.24 2.23 -17.06
CA GLY A 54 20.90 2.65 -16.65
C GLY A 54 19.86 2.52 -17.77
N SER A 55 20.28 2.71 -19.03
CA SER A 55 19.39 2.50 -20.18
C SER A 55 19.09 1.03 -20.44
N LEU A 56 20.06 0.12 -20.20
CA LEU A 56 19.84 -1.33 -20.25
C LEU A 56 18.86 -1.79 -19.17
N GLU A 57 18.94 -1.23 -17.97
CA GLU A 57 17.99 -1.52 -16.89
C GLU A 57 16.57 -1.04 -17.24
N ILE A 58 16.44 0.17 -17.78
CA ILE A 58 15.15 0.66 -18.31
C ILE A 58 14.64 -0.29 -19.39
N TYR A 59 15.48 -0.67 -20.35
CA TYR A 59 15.08 -1.61 -21.40
C TYR A 59 14.58 -2.93 -20.80
N LYS A 60 15.35 -3.56 -19.91
CA LYS A 60 14.99 -4.82 -19.24
C LYS A 60 13.65 -4.70 -18.50
N LEU A 61 13.42 -3.59 -17.79
CA LEU A 61 12.18 -3.36 -17.04
C LEU A 61 10.94 -3.23 -17.93
N PHE A 62 11.11 -2.74 -19.16
CA PHE A 62 10.02 -2.39 -20.08
C PHE A 62 9.92 -3.28 -21.32
N LYS A 63 10.84 -4.23 -21.51
CA LYS A 63 10.93 -5.05 -22.72
C LYS A 63 9.68 -5.87 -23.03
N ASP A 64 8.98 -6.37 -22.01
CA ASP A 64 7.77 -7.19 -22.18
C ASP A 64 6.51 -6.37 -22.55
N LEU A 65 6.64 -5.05 -22.69
CA LEU A 65 5.58 -4.20 -23.24
C LEU A 65 5.50 -4.41 -24.76
N ASN A 66 4.42 -5.04 -25.23
CA ASN A 66 4.04 -5.32 -26.63
C ASN A 66 4.93 -4.69 -27.73
N SER A 67 5.52 -5.57 -28.55
CA SER A 67 6.67 -5.43 -29.47
C SER A 67 6.57 -4.44 -30.65
N THR A 68 5.87 -3.32 -30.52
CA THR A 68 5.83 -2.28 -31.56
C THR A 68 6.22 -0.92 -30.97
N THR A 69 7.55 -0.74 -30.91
CA THR A 69 8.31 0.51 -30.69
C THR A 69 8.28 1.10 -29.28
N LEU A 70 9.14 0.55 -28.42
CA LEU A 70 9.42 1.01 -27.05
C LEU A 70 9.75 2.52 -26.96
N GLU A 71 10.41 3.08 -27.99
CA GLU A 71 10.82 4.49 -28.07
C GLU A 71 9.64 5.49 -28.04
N LYS A 72 8.47 5.09 -28.57
CA LYS A 72 7.27 5.96 -28.64
C LYS A 72 6.43 5.88 -27.37
N LYS A 73 6.55 4.77 -26.61
CA LYS A 73 5.68 4.45 -25.48
C LYS A 73 6.32 4.66 -24.10
N ILE A 74 7.65 4.70 -23.98
CA ILE A 74 8.30 5.13 -22.74
C ILE A 74 8.03 6.62 -22.55
N ASN A 75 7.06 6.92 -21.70
CA ASN A 75 6.79 8.26 -21.23
C ASN A 75 7.99 8.70 -20.36
N MET A 76 8.92 9.47 -20.95
CA MET A 76 10.07 10.00 -20.21
C MET A 76 9.65 10.86 -19.02
N ASP A 77 8.48 11.50 -19.09
CA ASP A 77 7.92 12.26 -17.96
C ASP A 77 7.48 11.30 -16.84
N TYR A 78 6.96 10.12 -17.17
CA TYR A 78 6.69 9.06 -16.17
C TYR A 78 7.98 8.51 -15.55
N LEU A 79 9.02 8.22 -16.35
CA LEU A 79 10.32 7.80 -15.82
C LEU A 79 10.91 8.82 -14.85
N GLU A 80 10.79 10.11 -15.16
CA GLU A 80 11.36 11.20 -14.37
C GLU A 80 10.52 11.51 -13.12
N ASN A 81 9.20 11.58 -13.24
CA ASN A 81 8.32 12.06 -12.18
C ASN A 81 7.82 10.94 -11.25
N GLU A 82 7.59 9.74 -11.77
CA GLU A 82 6.94 8.65 -11.03
C GLU A 82 7.93 7.60 -10.53
N LEU A 83 8.87 7.17 -11.37
CA LEU A 83 9.89 6.19 -10.98
C LEU A 83 11.14 6.84 -10.38
N GLY A 84 11.41 8.09 -10.76
CA GLY A 84 12.62 8.81 -10.42
C GLY A 84 13.85 8.25 -11.14
N LEU A 85 14.58 9.12 -11.83
CA LEU A 85 15.81 8.72 -12.53
C LEU A 85 16.88 8.13 -11.61
N ARG A 86 16.85 8.44 -10.31
CA ARG A 86 17.77 7.91 -9.28
C ARG A 86 17.72 6.40 -9.15
N THR A 87 16.62 5.77 -9.57
CA THR A 87 16.44 4.31 -9.57
C THR A 87 17.33 3.62 -10.61
N PHE A 88 17.72 4.35 -11.66
CA PHE A 88 18.44 3.84 -12.83
C PHE A 88 19.83 4.46 -13.00
N PHE A 89 20.01 5.69 -12.53
CA PHE A 89 21.22 6.47 -12.76
C PHE A 89 21.80 7.05 -11.46
N PRO A 90 23.14 7.15 -11.34
CA PRO A 90 23.80 7.83 -10.24
C PRO A 90 23.36 9.29 -10.10
N GLN A 91 23.36 9.81 -8.87
CA GLN A 91 22.92 11.19 -8.64
C GLN A 91 23.83 12.23 -9.31
N SER A 92 25.13 11.99 -9.28
CA SER A 92 26.14 12.79 -9.98
C SER A 92 25.85 12.91 -11.49
N LEU A 93 25.27 11.87 -12.09
CA LEU A 93 24.89 11.86 -13.49
C LEU A 93 23.65 12.74 -13.75
N ILE A 94 22.64 12.60 -12.90
CA ILE A 94 21.38 13.34 -13.03
C ILE A 94 21.64 14.85 -12.89
N ASP A 95 22.49 15.25 -11.95
CA ASP A 95 22.78 16.66 -11.68
C ASP A 95 23.64 17.32 -12.78
N SER A 96 24.51 16.56 -13.43
CA SER A 96 25.43 17.09 -14.44
C SER A 96 24.83 17.22 -15.84
N TYR A 97 23.74 16.49 -16.14
CA TYR A 97 23.11 16.54 -17.47
C TYR A 97 21.81 17.34 -17.46
N LYS A 98 21.64 18.21 -18.46
CA LYS A 98 20.33 18.77 -18.76
C LYS A 98 19.38 17.63 -19.13
N SER A 99 18.20 17.60 -18.51
CA SER A 99 17.16 16.57 -18.69
C SER A 99 16.87 16.25 -20.17
N ARG A 100 16.86 17.26 -21.05
CA ARG A 100 16.69 17.05 -22.51
C ARG A 100 17.79 16.22 -23.17
N ASN A 101 19.05 16.39 -22.76
CA ASN A 101 20.19 15.66 -23.33
C ASN A 101 20.21 14.22 -22.83
N LEU A 102 19.98 14.01 -21.54
CA LEU A 102 19.89 12.68 -20.95
C LEU A 102 18.79 11.85 -21.61
N ARG A 103 17.60 12.44 -21.82
CA ARG A 103 16.50 11.81 -22.58
C ARG A 103 16.93 11.34 -23.97
N LYS A 104 17.76 12.11 -24.68
CA LYS A 104 18.25 11.74 -26.02
C LYS A 104 19.17 10.52 -25.96
N TYR A 105 20.08 10.48 -24.98
CA TYR A 105 20.98 9.33 -24.82
C TYR A 105 20.24 8.07 -24.41
N ILE A 106 19.29 8.16 -23.47
CA ILE A 106 18.44 7.03 -23.06
C ILE A 106 17.73 6.44 -24.29
N LYS A 107 17.05 7.28 -25.08
CA LYS A 107 16.38 6.83 -26.32
C LYS A 107 17.32 6.16 -27.31
N THR A 108 18.55 6.66 -27.43
CA THR A 108 19.55 6.09 -28.35
C THR A 108 19.95 4.68 -27.92
N TYR A 109 20.15 4.44 -26.62
CA TYR A 109 20.50 3.12 -26.10
C TYR A 109 19.31 2.15 -26.10
N LEU A 110 18.10 2.62 -25.79
CA LEU A 110 16.89 1.80 -25.90
C LEU A 110 16.71 1.25 -27.32
N LYS A 111 16.97 2.08 -28.34
CA LYS A 111 17.00 1.65 -29.74
C LYS A 111 18.06 0.59 -30.01
N LYS A 112 19.27 0.84 -29.51
CA LYS A 112 20.42 -0.04 -29.71
C LYS A 112 20.14 -1.47 -29.18
N TYR A 113 19.36 -1.58 -28.11
CA TYR A 113 19.09 -2.84 -27.43
C TYR A 113 17.73 -3.46 -27.71
N GLU A 114 16.94 -2.89 -28.64
CA GLU A 114 15.55 -3.30 -28.91
C GLU A 114 15.39 -4.80 -29.22
N SER A 115 16.42 -5.43 -29.79
CA SER A 115 16.42 -6.86 -30.18
C SER A 115 16.99 -7.82 -29.15
N LEU A 116 17.55 -7.33 -28.03
CA LEU A 116 18.25 -8.21 -27.09
C LEU A 116 17.28 -9.09 -26.30
N THR A 117 17.62 -10.36 -26.10
CA THR A 117 16.98 -11.26 -25.13
C THR A 117 17.23 -10.78 -23.69
N GLU A 118 16.44 -11.23 -22.71
CA GLU A 118 16.67 -10.85 -21.30
C GLU A 118 18.06 -11.33 -20.84
N GLU A 119 18.43 -12.54 -21.25
CA GLU A 119 19.75 -13.13 -21.01
C GLU A 119 20.88 -12.29 -21.62
N GLU A 120 20.72 -11.84 -22.88
CA GLU A 120 21.67 -10.97 -23.54
C GLU A 120 21.80 -9.60 -22.86
N CYS A 121 20.70 -9.05 -22.31
CA CYS A 121 20.74 -7.84 -21.51
C CYS A 121 21.59 -8.03 -20.24
N ILE A 122 21.38 -9.12 -19.51
CA ILE A 122 22.16 -9.41 -18.29
C ILE A 122 23.64 -9.62 -18.64
N LYS A 123 23.95 -10.41 -19.68
CA LYS A 123 25.33 -10.62 -20.16
C LYS A 123 25.99 -9.29 -20.53
N ARG A 124 25.28 -8.43 -21.25
CA ARG A 124 25.77 -7.10 -21.64
C ARG A 124 26.01 -6.21 -20.42
N PHE A 125 25.11 -6.23 -19.44
CA PHE A 125 25.27 -5.49 -18.19
C PHE A 125 26.51 -5.93 -17.42
N CYS A 126 26.69 -7.24 -17.22
CA CYS A 126 27.84 -7.81 -16.52
C CYS A 126 29.17 -7.46 -17.22
N PHE A 127 29.19 -7.54 -18.56
CA PHE A 127 30.33 -7.17 -19.38
C PHE A 127 30.72 -5.70 -19.21
N LEU A 128 29.74 -4.78 -19.27
CA LEU A 128 29.98 -3.35 -19.09
C LEU A 128 30.49 -3.03 -17.68
N LEU A 129 29.90 -3.67 -16.67
CA LEU A 129 30.29 -3.46 -15.28
C LEU A 129 31.73 -3.92 -15.01
N LYS A 130 32.20 -4.97 -15.69
CA LYS A 130 33.57 -5.51 -15.54
C LYS A 130 34.67 -4.50 -15.90
N ASN A 131 34.37 -3.53 -16.75
CA ASN A 131 35.31 -2.46 -17.12
C ASN A 131 35.55 -1.46 -15.97
N VAL A 132 34.64 -1.41 -15.00
CA VAL A 132 34.65 -0.45 -13.89
C VAL A 132 35.01 -1.15 -12.59
N TRP A 133 34.50 -2.35 -12.40
CA TRP A 133 34.66 -3.14 -11.19
C TRP A 133 34.83 -4.60 -11.56
N ASN A 134 35.96 -5.19 -11.13
CA ASN A 134 36.17 -6.63 -11.24
C ASN A 134 35.41 -7.35 -10.13
N TRP A 135 34.10 -7.47 -10.30
CA TRP A 135 33.17 -8.02 -9.32
C TRP A 135 33.33 -9.54 -9.08
N GLU A 136 34.08 -10.23 -9.93
CA GLU A 136 34.44 -11.64 -9.77
C GLU A 136 35.59 -11.86 -8.77
N GLN A 137 36.25 -10.77 -8.35
CA GLN A 137 37.40 -10.83 -7.44
C GLN A 137 37.07 -10.28 -6.05
N GLU A 138 37.51 -10.99 -5.03
CA GLU A 138 37.63 -10.47 -3.66
C GLU A 138 39.09 -10.21 -3.31
N ILE A 139 39.34 -9.08 -2.65
CA ILE A 139 40.68 -8.63 -2.27
C ILE A 139 40.77 -8.50 -0.76
N PHE A 140 41.75 -9.16 -0.16
CA PHE A 140 42.06 -9.13 1.27
C PHE A 140 43.44 -8.52 1.49
N THR A 141 43.61 -7.74 2.55
CA THR A 141 44.92 -7.20 2.93
C THR A 141 45.45 -8.00 4.12
N CYS A 142 46.61 -8.64 3.97
CA CYS A 142 47.18 -9.52 4.98
C CYS A 142 48.71 -9.60 4.88
N ASN A 143 49.35 -10.19 5.88
CA ASN A 143 50.79 -10.47 5.83
C ASN A 143 51.06 -11.95 5.54
N LEU A 144 51.83 -12.23 4.49
CA LEU A 144 52.24 -13.57 4.09
C LEU A 144 53.56 -13.96 4.78
N GLY A 145 53.57 -15.09 5.49
CA GLY A 145 54.76 -15.68 6.13
C GLY A 145 54.61 -15.89 7.63
N ALA A 146 55.37 -16.85 8.20
CA ALA A 146 55.32 -17.20 9.62
C ALA A 146 56.23 -16.32 10.49
N GLU A 147 57.54 -16.35 10.22
CA GLU A 147 58.56 -15.61 11.01
C GLU A 147 58.94 -14.28 10.35
N TRP A 148 59.01 -14.27 9.01
CA TRP A 148 59.22 -13.08 8.20
C TRP A 148 57.98 -12.86 7.34
N SER A 149 57.16 -11.88 7.73
CA SER A 149 55.88 -11.63 7.08
C SER A 149 55.95 -10.42 6.15
N VAL A 150 55.42 -10.56 4.93
CA VAL A 150 55.38 -9.49 3.93
C VAL A 150 53.93 -9.02 3.72
N PRO A 151 53.63 -7.71 3.79
CA PRO A 151 52.30 -7.21 3.50
C PRO A 151 51.95 -7.39 2.03
N ILE A 152 50.80 -7.99 1.77
CA ILE A 152 50.29 -8.28 0.44
C ILE A 152 48.80 -7.92 0.34
N SER A 153 48.33 -7.70 -0.88
CA SER A 153 46.91 -7.78 -1.20
C SER A 153 46.66 -9.12 -1.87
N LEU A 154 46.00 -10.03 -1.14
CA LEU A 154 45.58 -11.32 -1.62
C LEU A 154 44.34 -11.15 -2.50
N VAL A 155 44.35 -11.75 -3.68
CA VAL A 155 43.29 -11.67 -4.69
C VAL A 155 42.79 -13.08 -4.95
N LEU A 156 41.48 -13.25 -4.78
CA LEU A 156 40.80 -14.52 -5.03
C LEU A 156 39.77 -14.30 -6.13
N GLY A 157 39.76 -15.18 -7.12
CA GLY A 157 38.80 -15.16 -8.20
C GLY A 157 38.79 -16.47 -8.96
N PRO A 158 37.73 -16.77 -9.70
CA PRO A 158 37.57 -18.06 -10.39
C PRO A 158 38.67 -18.32 -11.44
N LEU A 159 39.14 -17.26 -12.12
CA LEU A 159 40.21 -17.36 -13.11
C LEU A 159 41.62 -17.17 -12.48
N ASP A 160 41.70 -16.40 -11.40
CA ASP A 160 42.96 -16.04 -10.75
C ASP A 160 43.46 -17.11 -9.76
N GLY A 161 42.56 -17.97 -9.25
CA GLY A 161 42.86 -18.87 -8.14
C GLY A 161 43.17 -18.10 -6.87
N ILE A 162 44.20 -18.54 -6.14
CA ILE A 162 44.76 -17.82 -5.00
C ILE A 162 46.03 -17.11 -5.49
N SER A 163 45.96 -15.78 -5.59
CA SER A 163 47.01 -14.94 -6.13
C SER A 163 47.28 -13.75 -5.22
N TYR A 164 48.42 -13.07 -5.39
CA TYR A 164 48.72 -11.87 -4.61
C TYR A 164 49.40 -10.79 -5.44
N ARG A 165 49.30 -9.56 -4.93
CA ARG A 165 50.09 -8.41 -5.37
C ARG A 165 50.83 -7.82 -4.17
N THR A 166 52.06 -7.38 -4.40
CA THR A 166 52.81 -6.58 -3.42
C THR A 166 52.50 -5.11 -3.64
N HIS A 167 52.65 -4.26 -2.61
CA HIS A 167 52.35 -2.82 -2.71
C HIS A 167 53.11 -2.09 -3.83
N ASN A 168 54.22 -2.66 -4.30
CA ASN A 168 55.09 -2.07 -5.32
C ASN A 168 54.90 -2.68 -6.72
N SER A 169 54.02 -3.67 -6.89
CA SER A 169 53.79 -4.36 -8.17
C SER A 169 52.34 -4.27 -8.61
N THR A 170 52.11 -3.96 -9.88
CA THR A 170 50.81 -4.07 -10.52
C THR A 170 50.53 -5.47 -11.06
N GLU A 171 51.55 -6.33 -11.13
CA GLU A 171 51.42 -7.70 -11.63
C GLU A 171 50.91 -8.64 -10.55
N LEU A 172 49.96 -9.49 -10.94
CA LEU A 172 49.37 -10.50 -10.09
C LEU A 172 50.22 -11.78 -10.14
N THR A 173 50.73 -12.22 -8.98
CA THR A 173 51.53 -13.44 -8.88
C THR A 173 50.64 -14.58 -8.35
N LYS A 174 50.52 -15.66 -9.13
CA LYS A 174 49.71 -16.82 -8.77
C LYS A 174 50.43 -17.71 -7.76
N MET A 175 49.78 -18.00 -6.63
CA MET A 175 50.30 -18.92 -5.61
C MET A 175 49.85 -20.36 -5.88
N THR A 176 48.55 -20.55 -6.10
CA THR A 176 47.95 -21.87 -6.32
C THR A 176 46.57 -21.75 -6.97
N THR A 177 46.05 -22.87 -7.48
CA THR A 177 44.63 -23.06 -7.80
C THR A 177 43.88 -23.64 -6.59
N PHE A 178 42.55 -23.52 -6.59
CA PHE A 178 41.70 -24.11 -5.56
C PHE A 178 41.74 -25.65 -5.56
N GLU A 179 41.94 -26.28 -6.72
CA GLU A 179 42.09 -27.73 -6.87
C GLU A 179 43.26 -28.31 -6.07
N ASN A 180 44.31 -27.51 -5.86
CA ASN A 180 45.54 -27.96 -5.20
C ASN A 180 45.50 -27.74 -3.68
N VAL A 181 44.44 -27.16 -3.11
CA VAL A 181 44.32 -26.95 -1.67
C VAL A 181 43.89 -28.26 -1.02
N LEU A 182 44.67 -28.73 -0.04
CA LEU A 182 44.44 -29.98 0.67
C LEU A 182 43.81 -29.79 2.06
N SER A 183 44.09 -28.67 2.72
CA SER A 183 43.58 -28.36 4.05
C SER A 183 43.63 -26.86 4.33
N ILE A 184 42.63 -26.38 5.04
CA ILE A 184 42.46 -24.99 5.46
C ILE A 184 42.31 -25.00 6.98
N SER A 185 43.11 -24.21 7.69
CA SER A 185 42.95 -24.08 9.15
C SER A 185 43.06 -22.64 9.59
N THR A 186 42.14 -22.20 10.47
CA THR A 186 42.22 -20.88 11.13
C THR A 186 42.54 -21.04 12.61
N THR A 187 43.38 -20.15 13.14
CA THR A 187 43.75 -20.12 14.56
C THR A 187 43.65 -18.70 15.10
N LYS A 188 43.04 -18.54 16.27
CA LYS A 188 42.94 -17.25 16.97
C LYS A 188 44.15 -17.01 17.87
N GLY A 189 44.72 -15.81 17.85
CA GLY A 189 45.80 -15.44 18.75
C GLY A 189 45.39 -15.44 20.24
N ASN A 190 46.27 -15.96 21.11
CA ASN A 190 45.99 -16.13 22.55
C ASN A 190 45.70 -14.84 23.34
N SER A 191 46.11 -13.66 22.85
CA SER A 191 45.98 -12.38 23.56
C SER A 191 45.53 -11.21 22.68
N ASP A 192 45.25 -11.45 21.40
CA ASP A 192 44.94 -10.43 20.41
C ASP A 192 43.90 -11.00 19.44
N ASP A 193 43.05 -10.15 18.86
CA ASP A 193 42.00 -10.61 17.95
C ASP A 193 42.56 -11.07 16.60
N ARG A 194 43.88 -11.04 16.40
CA ARG A 194 44.56 -11.51 15.19
C ARG A 194 44.21 -12.95 14.82
N GLY A 195 43.96 -13.14 13.53
CA GLY A 195 43.70 -14.45 12.94
C GLY A 195 44.88 -14.94 12.12
N LEU A 196 45.20 -16.22 12.24
CA LEU A 196 46.14 -16.91 11.37
C LEU A 196 45.38 -17.89 10.49
N LEU A 197 45.58 -17.81 9.17
CA LEU A 197 45.08 -18.77 8.19
C LEU A 197 46.26 -19.57 7.63
N LYS A 198 46.16 -20.89 7.66
CA LYS A 198 47.16 -21.79 7.12
C LYS A 198 46.55 -22.68 6.04
N LEU A 199 47.21 -22.77 4.89
CA LEU A 199 46.83 -23.61 3.76
C LEU A 199 47.91 -24.65 3.48
N ILE A 200 47.51 -25.92 3.35
CA ILE A 200 48.38 -27.00 2.88
C ILE A 200 48.10 -27.22 1.40
N ILE A 201 49.14 -27.16 0.56
CA ILE A 201 49.03 -27.22 -0.90
C ILE A 201 49.66 -28.51 -1.43
N ALA A 202 48.99 -29.17 -2.37
CA ALA A 202 49.48 -30.36 -3.04
C ALA A 202 50.83 -30.10 -3.74
N GLY A 203 51.80 -30.98 -3.49
CA GLY A 203 53.14 -30.88 -4.06
C GLY A 203 54.06 -29.83 -3.40
N SER A 204 53.59 -29.10 -2.38
CA SER A 204 54.42 -28.19 -1.59
C SER A 204 54.86 -28.84 -0.28
N SER A 205 56.14 -28.68 0.09
CA SER A 205 56.65 -29.07 1.41
C SER A 205 56.34 -28.05 2.51
N GLU A 206 56.03 -26.80 2.13
CA GLU A 206 55.74 -25.71 3.05
C GLU A 206 54.28 -25.27 2.95
N ALA A 207 53.69 -24.94 4.10
CA ALA A 207 52.33 -24.41 4.16
C ALA A 207 52.33 -22.89 3.92
N LEU A 208 51.32 -22.37 3.24
CA LEU A 208 51.10 -20.93 3.12
C LEU A 208 50.44 -20.42 4.39
N ILE A 209 51.04 -19.40 5.01
CA ILE A 209 50.58 -18.82 6.28
C ILE A 209 50.27 -17.35 6.06
N PHE A 210 49.04 -16.95 6.39
CA PHE A 210 48.54 -15.60 6.27
C PHE A 210 48.14 -15.08 7.65
N ASN A 211 48.58 -13.86 7.96
CA ASN A 211 48.26 -13.18 9.21
C ASN A 211 47.30 -12.04 8.94
N PHE A 212 46.19 -12.02 9.68
CA PHE A 212 45.12 -11.05 9.60
C PHE A 212 45.04 -10.19 10.87
N PRO A 213 44.64 -8.91 10.76
CA PRO A 213 44.33 -8.06 11.91
C PRO A 213 43.24 -8.64 12.81
N SER A 214 42.27 -9.37 12.25
CA SER A 214 41.16 -9.97 12.98
C SER A 214 40.94 -11.46 12.62
N PHE A 215 40.44 -12.23 13.58
CA PHE A 215 40.08 -13.63 13.40
C PHE A 215 38.84 -13.78 12.51
N SER A 216 37.96 -12.78 12.52
CA SER A 216 36.82 -12.69 11.61
C SER A 216 37.29 -12.66 10.15
N GLU A 217 38.25 -11.80 9.81
CA GLU A 217 38.78 -11.73 8.43
C GLU A 217 39.45 -13.04 7.99
N ALA A 218 40.17 -13.70 8.89
CA ALA A 218 40.76 -15.00 8.61
C ALA A 218 39.69 -16.08 8.32
N ASN A 219 38.58 -16.09 9.08
CA ASN A 219 37.46 -16.98 8.84
C ASN A 219 36.70 -16.63 7.56
N ASP A 220 36.47 -15.35 7.28
CA ASP A 220 35.79 -14.88 6.07
C ASP A 220 36.54 -15.30 4.80
N LEU A 221 37.87 -15.28 4.84
CA LEU A 221 38.72 -15.79 3.77
C LEU A 221 38.73 -17.33 3.72
N ALA A 222 38.78 -18.01 4.88
CA ALA A 222 38.74 -19.47 4.93
C ALA A 222 37.47 -20.01 4.27
N ILE A 223 36.31 -19.44 4.60
CA ILE A 223 35.00 -19.77 4.01
C ILE A 223 35.03 -19.58 2.49
N LEU A 224 35.62 -18.47 2.02
CA LEU A 224 35.72 -18.20 0.59
C LEU A 224 36.56 -19.25 -0.14
N ILE A 225 37.75 -19.56 0.37
CA ILE A 225 38.64 -20.57 -0.23
C ILE A 225 37.98 -21.94 -0.20
N ASP A 226 37.41 -22.32 0.95
CA ASP A 226 36.75 -23.62 1.14
C ASP A 226 35.59 -23.80 0.16
N SER A 227 34.74 -22.77 0.01
CA SER A 227 33.62 -22.78 -0.93
C SER A 227 34.08 -22.93 -2.39
N TYR A 228 35.17 -22.26 -2.79
CA TYR A 228 35.75 -22.45 -4.12
C TYR A 228 36.34 -23.85 -4.29
N CYS A 229 36.97 -24.43 -3.27
CA CYS A 229 37.49 -25.80 -3.32
C CYS A 229 36.33 -26.80 -3.49
N MET A 230 35.24 -26.62 -2.75
CA MET A 230 34.01 -27.42 -2.90
C MET A 230 33.41 -27.29 -4.31
N LEU A 231 33.31 -26.06 -4.82
CA LEU A 231 32.75 -25.78 -6.14
C LEU A 231 33.57 -26.43 -7.27
N VAL A 232 34.89 -26.22 -7.29
CA VAL A 232 35.75 -26.71 -8.36
C VAL A 232 35.91 -28.23 -8.32
N ASN A 233 36.02 -28.82 -7.12
CA ASN A 233 36.13 -30.27 -6.96
C ASN A 233 34.78 -31.00 -7.03
N ARG A 234 33.66 -30.26 -7.14
CA ARG A 234 32.29 -30.79 -7.00
C ARG A 234 32.12 -31.63 -5.73
N SER A 235 32.79 -31.20 -4.66
CA SER A 235 32.79 -31.83 -3.35
C SER A 235 31.82 -31.10 -2.43
N THR A 236 31.23 -31.87 -1.54
CA THR A 236 30.35 -31.37 -0.50
C THR A 236 31.10 -31.21 0.82
N HIS A 237 32.27 -31.84 0.98
CA HIS A 237 33.06 -31.83 2.20
C HIS A 237 33.93 -30.58 2.32
N SER A 238 33.84 -29.92 3.48
CA SER A 238 34.70 -28.80 3.87
C SER A 238 36.13 -29.28 4.18
N LEU A 239 37.11 -28.52 3.71
CA LEU A 239 38.53 -28.66 4.04
C LEU A 239 38.93 -27.77 5.22
N TRP A 240 38.00 -26.97 5.76
CA TRP A 240 38.24 -25.97 6.78
C TRP A 240 38.04 -26.50 8.20
N GLN A 241 39.04 -26.28 9.06
CA GLN A 241 38.98 -26.52 10.50
C GLN A 241 39.29 -25.23 11.27
N SER A 242 38.37 -24.80 12.13
CA SER A 242 38.58 -23.67 13.03
C SER A 242 39.10 -24.13 14.39
N ILE A 243 40.28 -23.67 14.77
CA ILE A 243 40.94 -24.04 16.03
C ILE A 243 40.92 -22.84 16.97
N ILE A 244 40.14 -22.93 18.05
CA ILE A 244 40.10 -21.93 19.11
C ILE A 244 40.97 -22.45 20.26
N ASP A 245 42.19 -21.94 20.39
CA ASP A 245 43.07 -22.29 21.51
C ASP A 245 42.49 -21.77 22.83
N THR A 246 41.77 -22.64 23.54
CA THR A 246 41.50 -22.49 24.97
C THR A 246 42.37 -23.50 25.69
N GLN A 247 43.35 -23.03 26.46
CA GLN A 247 44.15 -23.92 27.30
C GLN A 247 43.26 -24.61 28.33
N ASN A 248 42.97 -25.90 28.11
CA ASN A 248 43.05 -26.97 29.12
C ASN A 248 42.96 -28.34 28.43
N SER A 249 44.09 -28.81 27.91
CA SER A 249 44.30 -30.22 27.56
C SER A 249 45.37 -30.79 28.48
N LEU A 250 44.96 -31.23 29.67
CA LEU A 250 45.65 -32.30 30.40
C LEU A 250 44.58 -33.17 31.10
N ILE A 251 44.65 -34.49 30.84
CA ILE A 251 43.90 -35.61 31.47
C ILE A 251 42.48 -35.75 30.87
N THR A 252 42.09 -36.80 30.10
CA THR A 252 42.21 -38.25 30.34
C THR A 252 41.82 -39.05 29.08
N LYS A 253 42.49 -40.18 28.83
CA LYS A 253 41.96 -41.30 28.03
C LYS A 253 40.92 -42.05 28.85
N ALA A 254 39.73 -42.29 28.28
CA ALA A 254 38.98 -43.57 28.27
C ALA A 254 37.44 -43.40 28.27
N SER A 255 36.81 -44.11 27.33
CA SER A 255 35.50 -44.80 27.41
C SER A 255 34.18 -44.02 27.60
N SER A 256 33.36 -44.13 26.54
CA SER A 256 31.88 -44.18 26.45
C SER A 256 31.04 -42.90 26.65
N PRO A 257 29.95 -42.74 25.86
CA PRO A 257 29.27 -41.46 25.69
C PRO A 257 28.05 -41.31 26.60
N LEU A 258 27.90 -40.16 27.26
CA LEU A 258 26.61 -39.67 27.77
C LEU A 258 26.68 -38.13 27.91
N ASN A 259 26.00 -37.48 26.96
CA ASN A 259 25.21 -36.24 27.02
C ASN A 259 25.54 -35.19 28.08
N TYR A 260 26.03 -34.04 27.62
CA TYR A 260 25.40 -32.75 27.91
C TYR A 260 25.69 -31.76 26.78
N SER A 261 24.60 -31.28 26.17
CA SER A 261 24.56 -30.51 24.93
C SER A 261 24.98 -29.06 25.15
N THR A 262 25.94 -28.59 24.37
CA THR A 262 26.07 -27.18 23.98
C THR A 262 26.12 -27.14 22.46
N SER A 263 24.95 -26.93 21.87
CA SER A 263 24.65 -26.91 20.45
C SER A 263 25.27 -25.68 19.78
N TYR A 264 26.24 -25.88 18.89
CA TYR A 264 26.41 -25.14 17.64
C TYR A 264 27.38 -25.96 16.77
N SER A 265 26.83 -26.95 16.08
CA SER A 265 27.50 -27.67 15.01
C SER A 265 26.65 -27.51 13.75
N SER A 266 27.27 -26.86 12.77
CA SER A 266 27.19 -27.24 11.36
C SER A 266 27.45 -28.74 11.20
N ASP A 267 26.65 -29.40 10.36
CA ASP A 267 26.89 -30.64 9.56
C ASP A 267 25.49 -31.11 9.07
N PHE A 268 25.19 -31.57 7.85
CA PHE A 268 25.88 -31.66 6.56
C PHE A 268 24.85 -32.11 5.49
N ILE A 269 25.30 -32.03 4.25
CA ILE A 269 24.75 -32.53 3.00
C ILE A 269 24.27 -34.00 2.98
N CYS A 270 23.24 -34.20 2.13
CA CYS A 270 22.77 -35.41 1.44
C CYS A 270 23.71 -36.63 1.41
N SER A 271 23.24 -37.75 1.97
CA SER A 271 23.65 -39.10 1.60
C SER A 271 22.43 -39.93 1.24
N ARG A 272 22.46 -40.52 0.06
CA ARG A 272 21.37 -41.36 -0.46
C ARG A 272 21.65 -42.81 -0.10
N HIS A 273 20.93 -43.39 0.86
CA HIS A 273 20.43 -44.77 0.83
C HIS A 273 19.43 -45.04 1.98
N GLN A 274 18.16 -45.15 1.57
CA GLN A 274 17.06 -45.98 2.07
C GLN A 274 16.76 -46.10 3.59
N THR A 275 15.47 -45.82 3.85
CA THR A 275 14.56 -46.18 4.95
C THR A 275 14.48 -45.24 6.16
N ASP A 276 13.27 -44.69 6.29
CA ASP A 276 12.52 -44.25 7.47
C ASP A 276 12.66 -42.77 7.88
N ASP A 277 11.74 -41.98 7.29
CA ASP A 277 10.93 -40.88 7.82
C ASP A 277 11.51 -40.08 9.01
N ASP A 278 12.11 -38.93 8.70
CA ASP A 278 12.08 -37.69 9.50
C ASP A 278 12.61 -36.56 8.58
N ASP A 279 11.70 -35.89 7.87
CA ASP A 279 12.00 -34.80 6.94
C ASP A 279 12.16 -33.47 7.72
N ASP A 280 13.38 -32.92 7.76
CA ASP A 280 13.67 -31.52 8.10
C ASP A 280 13.32 -30.64 6.87
N ASP A 281 12.06 -30.21 6.80
CA ASP A 281 11.56 -29.25 5.79
C ASP A 281 12.04 -27.82 6.13
N ASP A 282 13.24 -27.44 5.67
CA ASP A 282 13.63 -26.03 5.54
C ASP A 282 12.95 -25.41 4.31
N ASP A 283 11.63 -25.22 4.43
CA ASP A 283 10.81 -24.53 3.44
C ASP A 283 11.19 -23.04 3.36
N TYR A 284 11.28 -22.54 2.13
CA TYR A 284 11.52 -21.13 1.82
C TYR A 284 10.33 -20.27 2.26
N TYR A 285 10.34 -19.79 3.50
CA TYR A 285 9.39 -18.80 3.99
C TYR A 285 9.69 -17.42 3.39
N ASP A 286 8.94 -17.01 2.37
CA ASP A 286 8.73 -15.58 2.10
C ASP A 286 8.03 -15.00 3.34
N LEU A 287 8.60 -13.96 3.94
CA LEU A 287 8.23 -13.43 5.27
C LEU A 287 6.71 -13.32 5.49
N SER A 288 6.11 -14.36 6.07
CA SER A 288 4.66 -14.40 6.34
C SER A 288 4.20 -15.52 7.32
N GLY A 289 5.12 -16.34 7.87
CA GLY A 289 4.76 -17.53 8.66
C GLY A 289 4.12 -17.32 10.06
N ASP A 290 3.96 -16.10 10.57
CA ASP A 290 3.44 -15.85 11.93
C ASP A 290 1.95 -15.45 11.98
N TYR A 291 1.17 -15.54 10.88
CA TYR A 291 -0.19 -14.99 10.87
C TYR A 291 -1.17 -15.63 11.86
N ALA A 292 -0.99 -16.90 12.22
CA ALA A 292 -1.81 -17.55 13.24
C ALA A 292 -1.61 -16.93 14.64
N ASP A 293 -0.40 -16.45 14.95
CA ASP A 293 -0.07 -15.74 16.19
C ASP A 293 -0.41 -14.23 16.13
N VAL A 294 -0.55 -13.67 14.92
CA VAL A 294 -0.85 -12.24 14.70
C VAL A 294 -2.36 -11.94 14.66
N LEU A 295 -3.21 -12.92 14.34
CA LEU A 295 -4.65 -12.80 14.58
C LEU A 295 -4.87 -12.77 16.10
N SER A 296 -5.49 -11.71 16.63
CA SER A 296 -5.70 -11.63 18.08
C SER A 296 -6.55 -12.81 18.53
N SER A 297 -6.28 -13.32 19.75
CA SER A 297 -7.09 -14.38 20.39
C SER A 297 -8.60 -14.12 20.33
N ASP A 298 -8.99 -12.85 20.18
CA ASP A 298 -10.36 -12.38 20.12
C ASP A 298 -11.09 -12.74 18.80
N TYR A 299 -10.36 -13.06 17.72
CA TYR A 299 -10.97 -13.48 16.44
C TYR A 299 -11.02 -15.00 16.27
N GLN A 300 -10.41 -15.78 17.17
CA GLN A 300 -10.42 -17.24 17.08
C GLN A 300 -11.80 -17.81 17.47
N ILE A 301 -12.37 -18.67 16.61
CA ILE A 301 -13.66 -19.32 16.83
C ILE A 301 -13.47 -20.85 16.86
N ASP A 302 -14.03 -21.51 17.88
CA ASP A 302 -14.03 -22.97 17.99
C ASP A 302 -14.90 -23.58 16.89
N ARG A 303 -14.39 -24.61 16.20
CA ARG A 303 -15.10 -25.29 15.12
C ARG A 303 -16.50 -25.77 15.53
N LYS A 304 -16.70 -26.16 16.80
CA LYS A 304 -17.99 -26.62 17.35
C LYS A 304 -19.05 -25.52 17.40
N GLN A 305 -18.64 -24.25 17.41
CA GLN A 305 -19.56 -23.11 17.35
C GLN A 305 -20.08 -22.87 15.93
N ILE A 306 -19.51 -23.52 14.91
CA ILE A 306 -19.76 -23.24 13.50
C ILE A 306 -20.57 -24.36 12.85
N GLN A 307 -21.69 -24.00 12.24
CA GLN A 307 -22.51 -24.90 11.45
C GLN A 307 -22.62 -24.41 10.00
N LEU A 308 -22.15 -25.22 9.05
CA LEU A 308 -22.35 -24.99 7.61
C LEU A 308 -23.77 -25.44 7.22
N ILE A 309 -24.47 -24.65 6.40
CA ILE A 309 -25.87 -24.92 6.02
C ILE A 309 -26.01 -25.15 4.51
N GLU A 310 -25.78 -24.11 3.70
CA GLU A 310 -25.98 -24.17 2.26
C GLU A 310 -24.85 -23.46 1.53
N LEU A 311 -24.53 -23.92 0.32
CA LEU A 311 -23.53 -23.28 -0.52
C LEU A 311 -24.13 -22.02 -1.16
N LEU A 312 -23.49 -20.87 -0.93
CA LEU A 312 -23.88 -19.58 -1.50
C LEU A 312 -23.13 -19.27 -2.81
N GLY A 313 -21.88 -19.69 -2.90
CA GLY A 313 -21.05 -19.40 -4.06
C GLY A 313 -19.81 -20.29 -4.15
N ASP A 314 -19.43 -20.58 -5.38
CA ASP A 314 -18.21 -21.32 -5.71
C ASP A 314 -17.25 -20.40 -6.48
N GLY A 315 -16.20 -19.93 -5.82
CA GLY A 315 -15.27 -18.94 -6.33
C GLY A 315 -13.85 -19.49 -6.52
N GLN A 316 -13.02 -18.70 -7.19
CA GLN A 316 -11.59 -19.01 -7.39
C GLN A 316 -10.82 -19.14 -6.06
N PHE A 317 -11.28 -18.46 -5.01
CA PHE A 317 -10.66 -18.42 -3.68
C PHE A 317 -11.29 -19.38 -2.67
N GLY A 318 -12.19 -20.27 -3.12
CA GLY A 318 -12.86 -21.25 -2.26
C GLY A 318 -14.39 -21.22 -2.35
N GLU A 319 -15.04 -22.12 -1.60
CA GLU A 319 -16.49 -22.16 -1.46
C GLU A 319 -16.94 -21.24 -0.31
N VAL A 320 -18.04 -20.51 -0.53
CA VAL A 320 -18.69 -19.69 0.49
C VAL A 320 -20.03 -20.33 0.84
N TYR A 321 -20.23 -20.63 2.12
CA TYR A 321 -21.45 -21.20 2.67
C TYR A 321 -22.20 -20.19 3.52
N ARG A 322 -23.53 -20.30 3.56
CA ARG A 322 -24.33 -19.77 4.65
C ARG A 322 -24.13 -20.69 5.85
N GLY A 323 -24.02 -20.12 7.05
CA GLY A 323 -23.91 -20.88 8.27
C GLY A 323 -24.53 -20.21 9.47
N ILE A 324 -24.48 -20.93 10.59
CA ILE A 324 -24.84 -20.44 11.92
C ILE A 324 -23.58 -20.44 12.79
N LEU A 325 -23.35 -19.32 13.46
CA LEU A 325 -22.39 -19.18 14.55
C LEU A 325 -23.14 -19.20 15.88
N LYS A 326 -22.79 -20.14 16.76
CA LYS A 326 -23.33 -20.26 18.12
C LYS A 326 -22.42 -19.49 19.07
N THR A 327 -22.97 -18.48 19.74
CA THR A 327 -22.21 -17.70 20.73
C THR A 327 -22.34 -18.31 22.13
N ASP A 328 -21.45 -17.92 23.04
CA ASP A 328 -21.46 -18.38 24.44
C ASP A 328 -22.74 -18.00 25.20
N GLN A 329 -23.51 -17.03 24.67
CA GLN A 329 -24.82 -16.63 25.21
C GLN A 329 -25.99 -17.46 24.66
N GLN A 330 -25.73 -18.59 24.00
CA GLN A 330 -26.73 -19.42 23.30
C GLN A 330 -27.54 -18.69 22.21
N SER A 331 -27.03 -17.57 21.68
CA SER A 331 -27.63 -16.91 20.51
C SER A 331 -27.01 -17.44 19.22
N GLU A 332 -27.87 -17.64 18.20
CA GLU A 332 -27.47 -18.09 16.87
C GLU A 332 -27.42 -16.89 15.91
N ILE A 333 -26.27 -16.71 15.25
CA ILE A 333 -26.05 -15.63 14.29
C ILE A 333 -25.89 -16.25 12.90
N ASN A 334 -26.63 -15.74 11.92
CA ASN A 334 -26.43 -16.12 10.52
C ASN A 334 -25.15 -15.48 9.97
N VAL A 335 -24.28 -16.29 9.40
CA VAL A 335 -22.94 -15.89 8.93
C VAL A 335 -22.67 -16.41 7.53
N ALA A 336 -21.72 -15.79 6.83
CA ALA A 336 -21.09 -16.33 5.64
C ALA A 336 -19.76 -16.98 6.02
N ILE A 337 -19.50 -18.19 5.54
CA ILE A 337 -18.32 -18.99 5.89
C ILE A 337 -17.56 -19.30 4.61
N LYS A 338 -16.38 -18.70 4.44
CA LYS A 338 -15.47 -19.01 3.34
C LYS A 338 -14.60 -20.19 3.75
N THR A 339 -14.46 -21.16 2.86
CA THR A 339 -13.68 -22.39 3.07
C THR A 339 -12.49 -22.42 2.10
N CYS A 340 -11.33 -22.86 2.57
CA CYS A 340 -10.16 -23.07 1.71
C CYS A 340 -10.24 -24.45 1.04
N LYS A 341 -10.34 -24.49 -0.30
CA LYS A 341 -10.49 -25.73 -1.10
C LYS A 341 -9.20 -26.55 -1.23
N ILE A 342 -8.05 -25.88 -1.27
CA ILE A 342 -6.73 -26.50 -1.47
C ILE A 342 -5.92 -26.20 -0.21
N GLN A 343 -5.56 -27.24 0.53
CA GLN A 343 -4.94 -27.14 1.84
C GLN A 343 -3.42 -27.38 1.75
N ASP A 344 -2.75 -26.68 0.85
CA ASP A 344 -1.29 -26.54 0.95
C ASP A 344 -0.95 -25.31 1.81
N VAL A 345 0.30 -25.26 2.30
CA VAL A 345 0.78 -24.21 3.22
C VAL A 345 0.58 -22.83 2.59
N THR A 346 0.98 -22.66 1.33
CA THR A 346 0.92 -21.37 0.61
C THR A 346 -0.51 -20.85 0.37
N THR A 347 -1.45 -21.74 0.07
CA THR A 347 -2.86 -21.38 -0.15
C THR A 347 -3.52 -21.05 1.19
N THR A 348 -3.14 -21.75 2.25
CA THR A 348 -3.63 -21.46 3.61
C THR A 348 -3.11 -20.12 4.12
N GLU A 349 -1.83 -19.78 3.90
CA GLU A 349 -1.27 -18.47 4.22
C GLU A 349 -1.96 -17.34 3.48
N THR A 350 -2.09 -17.45 2.15
CA THR A 350 -2.80 -16.44 1.34
C THR A 350 -4.28 -16.30 1.70
N PHE A 351 -4.89 -17.34 2.26
CA PHE A 351 -6.25 -17.31 2.78
C PHE A 351 -6.33 -16.60 4.14
N LEU A 352 -5.36 -16.81 5.02
CA LEU A 352 -5.25 -16.10 6.31
C LEU A 352 -4.83 -14.63 6.14
N ASP A 353 -4.06 -14.31 5.10
CA ASP A 353 -3.75 -12.94 4.69
C ASP A 353 -5.02 -12.10 4.49
N GLU A 354 -6.04 -12.69 3.86
CA GLU A 354 -7.32 -12.03 3.65
C GLU A 354 -7.97 -11.67 4.98
N ALA A 355 -7.97 -12.60 5.95
CA ALA A 355 -8.48 -12.36 7.29
C ALA A 355 -7.68 -11.28 8.03
N TYR A 356 -6.36 -11.34 7.95
CA TYR A 356 -5.44 -10.37 8.55
C TYR A 356 -5.63 -8.95 8.00
N VAL A 357 -5.99 -8.84 6.71
CA VAL A 357 -6.36 -7.56 6.09
C VAL A 357 -7.74 -7.12 6.56
N MET A 358 -8.74 -8.00 6.53
CA MET A 358 -10.12 -7.68 6.88
C MET A 358 -10.29 -7.23 8.34
N GLN A 359 -9.54 -7.79 9.30
CA GLN A 359 -9.61 -7.38 10.71
C GLN A 359 -9.22 -5.90 10.94
N LYS A 360 -8.50 -5.28 10.00
CA LYS A 360 -8.09 -3.86 10.09
C LYS A 360 -9.22 -2.91 9.70
N PHE A 361 -10.33 -3.42 9.16
CA PHE A 361 -11.39 -2.60 8.59
C PHE A 361 -12.65 -2.62 9.45
N TYR A 362 -13.17 -1.42 9.71
CA TYR A 362 -14.46 -1.21 10.36
C TYR A 362 -15.17 -0.07 9.66
N HIS A 363 -16.13 -0.43 8.80
CA HIS A 363 -16.89 0.52 7.99
C HIS A 363 -18.29 -0.07 7.66
N PRO A 364 -19.39 0.71 7.69
CA PRO A 364 -20.75 0.19 7.47
C PRO A 364 -20.96 -0.47 6.10
N HIS A 365 -20.19 -0.05 5.10
CA HIS A 365 -20.26 -0.55 3.73
C HIS A 365 -19.06 -1.44 3.33
N ILE A 366 -18.40 -2.08 4.30
CA ILE A 366 -17.41 -3.14 4.08
C ILE A 366 -17.87 -4.39 4.83
N ILE A 367 -17.77 -5.56 4.21
CA ILE A 367 -18.09 -6.84 4.87
C ILE A 367 -17.17 -7.06 6.07
N LYS A 368 -17.78 -7.16 7.25
CA LYS A 368 -17.09 -7.40 8.52
C LYS A 368 -16.63 -8.85 8.65
N LEU A 369 -15.37 -9.04 9.00
CA LEU A 369 -14.86 -10.30 9.55
C LEU A 369 -15.38 -10.46 10.99
N ILE A 370 -16.02 -11.58 11.27
CA ILE A 370 -16.50 -11.94 12.61
C ILE A 370 -15.44 -12.78 13.34
N GLY A 371 -14.78 -13.70 12.64
CA GLY A 371 -13.73 -14.53 13.21
C GLY A 371 -13.12 -15.51 12.22
N VAL A 372 -12.17 -16.28 12.71
CA VAL A 372 -11.40 -17.27 11.96
C VAL A 372 -11.41 -18.58 12.74
N CYS A 373 -11.63 -19.69 12.04
CA CYS A 373 -11.40 -21.02 12.58
C CYS A 373 -10.13 -21.57 11.92
N THR A 374 -9.06 -21.72 12.70
CA THR A 374 -7.77 -22.23 12.21
C THR A 374 -7.69 -23.76 12.19
N GLU A 375 -8.65 -24.45 12.80
CA GLU A 375 -8.79 -25.92 12.67
C GLU A 375 -9.12 -26.28 11.22
N GLN A 376 -8.44 -27.28 10.66
CA GLN A 376 -8.66 -27.68 9.27
C GLN A 376 -10.05 -28.31 9.05
N PRO A 377 -10.76 -27.98 7.96
CA PRO A 377 -10.44 -26.94 6.97
C PRO A 377 -10.52 -25.53 7.56
N VAL A 378 -9.53 -24.67 7.28
CA VAL A 378 -9.53 -23.26 7.75
C VAL A 378 -10.75 -22.51 7.21
N LEU A 379 -11.38 -21.71 8.09
CA LEU A 379 -12.62 -20.99 7.78
C LEU A 379 -12.51 -19.51 8.11
N LEU A 380 -13.04 -18.66 7.22
CA LEU A 380 -13.28 -17.26 7.52
C LEU A 380 -14.78 -17.05 7.76
N ILE A 381 -15.13 -16.54 8.94
CA ILE A 381 -16.50 -16.28 9.36
C ILE A 381 -16.75 -14.79 9.19
N MET A 382 -17.69 -14.43 8.32
CA MET A 382 -18.00 -13.06 7.93
C MET A 382 -19.48 -12.77 8.17
N GLU A 383 -19.84 -11.49 8.24
CA GLU A 383 -21.25 -11.11 8.24
C GLU A 383 -21.97 -11.57 6.97
N LEU A 384 -23.23 -12.01 7.11
CA LEU A 384 -24.04 -12.46 5.98
C LEU A 384 -24.78 -11.29 5.33
N ALA A 385 -24.45 -10.99 4.08
CA ALA A 385 -25.25 -10.11 3.23
C ALA A 385 -26.44 -10.87 2.64
N GLN A 386 -27.66 -10.60 3.15
CA GLN A 386 -28.83 -11.46 2.94
C GLN A 386 -29.31 -11.56 1.49
N LEU A 387 -29.03 -10.56 0.66
CA LEU A 387 -29.51 -10.50 -0.74
C LEU A 387 -28.43 -10.87 -1.76
N GLY A 388 -27.25 -11.31 -1.28
CA GLY A 388 -26.20 -11.90 -2.11
C GLY A 388 -25.42 -10.90 -2.98
N GLU A 389 -24.85 -11.40 -4.09
CA GLU A 389 -24.01 -10.64 -5.03
C GLU A 389 -24.80 -9.51 -5.72
N LEU A 390 -24.25 -8.28 -5.71
CA LEU A 390 -24.90 -7.11 -6.28
C LEU A 390 -25.20 -7.26 -7.77
N ARG A 391 -24.27 -7.78 -8.57
CA ARG A 391 -24.54 -7.97 -10.02
C ARG A 391 -25.67 -8.97 -10.26
N ALA A 392 -25.68 -10.12 -9.59
CA ALA A 392 -26.79 -11.08 -9.67
C ALA A 392 -28.12 -10.44 -9.23
N TYR A 393 -28.11 -9.69 -8.13
CA TYR A 393 -29.27 -8.99 -7.58
C TYR A 393 -29.83 -7.93 -8.54
N LEU A 394 -28.96 -7.12 -9.17
CA LEU A 394 -29.32 -6.16 -10.21
C LEU A 394 -29.98 -6.84 -11.42
N VAL A 395 -29.44 -7.97 -11.86
CA VAL A 395 -29.95 -8.73 -13.00
C VAL A 395 -31.32 -9.35 -12.70
N ALA A 396 -31.50 -9.92 -11.50
CA ALA A 396 -32.77 -10.52 -11.08
C ALA A 396 -33.89 -9.47 -10.92
N ASN A 397 -33.54 -8.24 -10.52
CA ASN A 397 -34.50 -7.19 -10.18
C ASN A 397 -34.48 -6.00 -11.17
N ARG A 398 -34.08 -6.23 -12.43
CA ARG A 398 -33.88 -5.17 -13.47
C ARG A 398 -35.02 -4.17 -13.61
N ASN A 399 -36.26 -4.58 -13.36
CA ASN A 399 -37.45 -3.75 -13.50
C ASN A 399 -37.89 -3.02 -12.21
N ASN A 400 -37.23 -3.32 -11.08
CA ASN A 400 -37.65 -2.88 -9.74
C ASN A 400 -36.71 -1.84 -9.11
N PHE A 401 -35.70 -1.35 -9.85
CA PHE A 401 -34.81 -0.31 -9.36
C PHE A 401 -35.18 1.05 -9.89
N ASP A 402 -35.27 2.01 -8.98
CA ASP A 402 -35.25 3.42 -9.33
C ASP A 402 -33.81 3.94 -9.38
N LEU A 403 -33.65 5.10 -10.02
CA LEU A 403 -32.35 5.77 -10.11
C LEU A 403 -31.78 6.12 -8.73
N LEU A 404 -32.65 6.44 -7.77
CA LEU A 404 -32.25 6.83 -6.42
C LEU A 404 -31.46 5.72 -5.72
N THR A 405 -31.97 4.49 -5.77
CA THR A 405 -31.33 3.31 -5.17
C THR A 405 -29.99 3.00 -5.83
N LEU A 406 -29.90 3.12 -7.16
CA LEU A 406 -28.63 2.88 -7.86
C LEU A 406 -27.56 3.90 -7.48
N VAL A 407 -27.92 5.19 -7.38
CA VAL A 407 -26.99 6.25 -6.96
C VAL A 407 -26.61 6.08 -5.49
N LEU A 408 -27.54 5.64 -4.64
CA LEU A 408 -27.26 5.29 -3.25
C LEU A 408 -26.20 4.19 -3.16
N TYR A 409 -26.32 3.12 -3.95
CA TYR A 409 -25.30 2.06 -3.95
C TYR A 409 -23.92 2.56 -4.38
N CYS A 410 -23.86 3.43 -5.40
CA CYS A 410 -22.61 4.06 -5.81
C CYS A 410 -21.99 4.90 -4.67
N GLU A 411 -22.80 5.71 -3.99
CA GLU A 411 -22.34 6.55 -2.87
C GLU A 411 -21.82 5.72 -1.69
N GLN A 412 -22.54 4.66 -1.32
CA GLN A 412 -22.13 3.72 -0.27
C GLN A 412 -20.80 3.03 -0.58
N LEU A 413 -20.61 2.54 -1.81
CA LEU A 413 -19.34 1.95 -2.21
C LEU A 413 -18.22 2.99 -2.28
N ALA A 414 -18.50 4.23 -2.69
CA ALA A 414 -17.51 5.31 -2.67
C ALA A 414 -17.03 5.62 -1.25
N SER A 415 -17.94 5.64 -0.27
CA SER A 415 -17.57 5.84 1.14
C SER A 415 -16.65 4.73 1.67
N ALA A 416 -16.92 3.47 1.32
CA ALA A 416 -16.05 2.34 1.64
C ALA A 416 -14.66 2.46 1.00
N LEU A 417 -14.59 2.92 -0.25
CA LEU A 417 -13.33 3.07 -0.97
C LEU A 417 -12.51 4.29 -0.48
N ALA A 418 -13.17 5.38 -0.09
CA ALA A 418 -12.53 6.51 0.59
C ALA A 418 -11.92 6.07 1.94
N TYR A 419 -12.63 5.21 2.67
CA TYR A 419 -12.10 4.60 3.87
C TYR A 419 -10.84 3.76 3.60
N LEU A 420 -10.85 2.88 2.60
CA LEU A 420 -9.67 2.08 2.22
C LEU A 420 -8.48 2.96 1.78
N GLU A 421 -8.73 4.01 1.00
CA GLU A 421 -7.73 5.00 0.59
C GLU A 421 -7.07 5.67 1.80
N SER A 422 -7.86 6.04 2.81
CA SER A 422 -7.35 6.64 4.06
C SER A 422 -6.45 5.68 4.84
N LYS A 423 -6.69 4.37 4.73
CA LYS A 423 -5.88 3.30 5.33
C LYS A 423 -4.70 2.86 4.45
N LYS A 424 -4.49 3.52 3.30
CA LYS A 424 -3.45 3.18 2.32
C LYS A 424 -3.58 1.76 1.77
N PHE A 425 -4.81 1.28 1.62
CA PHE A 425 -5.11 -0.01 1.00
C PHE A 425 -5.57 0.16 -0.45
N VAL A 426 -5.14 -0.77 -1.30
CA VAL A 426 -5.59 -0.89 -2.68
C VAL A 426 -6.32 -2.22 -2.83
N HIS A 427 -7.55 -2.18 -3.32
CA HIS A 427 -8.44 -3.33 -3.44
C HIS A 427 -8.12 -4.19 -4.67
N ARG A 428 -7.76 -3.58 -5.80
CA ARG A 428 -7.30 -4.23 -7.04
C ARG A 428 -8.34 -5.03 -7.83
N ASP A 429 -9.54 -5.22 -7.30
CA ASP A 429 -10.61 -5.94 -7.99
C ASP A 429 -12.00 -5.36 -7.69
N ILE A 430 -12.17 -4.05 -7.87
CA ILE A 430 -13.45 -3.38 -7.66
C ILE A 430 -14.37 -3.67 -8.85
N ALA A 431 -15.48 -4.35 -8.59
CA ALA A 431 -16.51 -4.68 -9.57
C ALA A 431 -17.83 -5.00 -8.88
N ALA A 432 -18.95 -4.97 -9.62
CA ALA A 432 -20.27 -5.29 -9.06
C ALA A 432 -20.39 -6.75 -8.58
N ARG A 433 -19.51 -7.66 -9.01
CA ARG A 433 -19.43 -9.05 -8.52
C ARG A 433 -18.77 -9.18 -7.14
N ASN A 434 -17.99 -8.18 -6.73
CA ASN A 434 -17.28 -8.13 -5.44
C ASN A 434 -17.97 -7.14 -4.47
N ALA A 435 -19.23 -6.80 -4.74
CA ALA A 435 -20.10 -6.07 -3.83
C ALA A 435 -21.29 -6.96 -3.48
N LEU A 436 -21.71 -6.93 -2.21
CA LEU A 436 -22.82 -7.71 -1.70
C LEU A 436 -23.95 -6.79 -1.22
N VAL A 437 -25.18 -7.29 -1.28
CA VAL A 437 -26.39 -6.56 -0.90
C VAL A 437 -26.84 -7.05 0.47
N SER A 438 -26.66 -6.20 1.48
CA SER A 438 -27.05 -6.51 2.86
C SER A 438 -28.55 -6.32 3.08
N SER A 439 -29.13 -5.32 2.44
CA SER A 439 -30.57 -5.04 2.42
C SER A 439 -30.92 -4.25 1.14
N HIS A 440 -32.20 -4.04 0.86
CA HIS A 440 -32.63 -3.26 -0.33
C HIS A 440 -32.01 -1.85 -0.38
N GLU A 441 -31.61 -1.28 0.75
CA GLU A 441 -31.03 0.06 0.86
C GLU A 441 -29.54 0.04 1.24
N SER A 442 -28.89 -1.13 1.25
CA SER A 442 -27.51 -1.26 1.74
C SER A 442 -26.68 -2.25 0.93
N VAL A 443 -25.59 -1.74 0.33
CA VAL A 443 -24.53 -2.54 -0.28
C VAL A 443 -23.24 -2.46 0.54
N LYS A 444 -22.43 -3.51 0.43
CA LYS A 444 -21.15 -3.65 1.12
C LYS A 444 -20.08 -4.17 0.18
N LEU A 445 -18.90 -3.59 0.24
CA LEU A 445 -17.71 -4.04 -0.49
C LEU A 445 -17.18 -5.33 0.16
N ALA A 446 -16.79 -6.29 -0.68
CA ALA A 446 -16.35 -7.63 -0.28
C ALA A 446 -15.14 -8.09 -1.13
N ASP A 447 -14.61 -9.27 -0.79
CA ASP A 447 -13.52 -9.95 -1.49
C ASP A 447 -12.17 -9.21 -1.43
N PHE A 448 -11.45 -9.41 -0.31
CA PHE A 448 -10.16 -8.79 -0.05
C PHE A 448 -8.96 -9.67 -0.42
N GLY A 449 -9.17 -10.82 -1.08
CA GLY A 449 -8.10 -11.77 -1.39
C GLY A 449 -6.96 -11.20 -2.26
N LEU A 450 -7.27 -10.21 -3.11
CA LEU A 450 -6.27 -9.47 -3.90
C LEU A 450 -5.83 -8.15 -3.26
N SER A 451 -6.43 -7.73 -2.15
CA SER A 451 -6.15 -6.43 -1.53
C SER A 451 -4.75 -6.39 -0.92
N ARG A 452 -4.08 -5.24 -0.99
CA ARG A 452 -2.72 -5.05 -0.43
C ARG A 452 -2.57 -3.68 0.22
N GLN A 453 -1.85 -3.65 1.33
CA GLN A 453 -1.45 -2.41 2.00
C GLN A 453 -0.24 -1.82 1.26
N LEU A 454 -0.27 -0.53 0.94
CA LEU A 454 0.91 0.18 0.45
C LEU A 454 1.84 0.49 1.61
N THR A 455 3.11 0.14 1.50
CA THR A 455 4.14 0.48 2.49
C THR A 455 4.60 1.93 2.30
N LEU A 456 5.16 2.54 3.34
CA LEU A 456 5.63 3.93 3.28
C LEU A 456 6.70 4.15 2.19
N ASP A 457 7.45 3.10 1.86
CA ASP A 457 8.54 3.14 0.87
C ASP A 457 8.06 2.81 -0.56
N HIS A 458 6.81 2.38 -0.75
CA HIS A 458 6.26 2.00 -2.06
C HIS A 458 4.92 2.68 -2.34
N SER A 459 4.91 3.60 -3.30
CA SER A 459 3.71 4.33 -3.75
C SER A 459 2.73 3.49 -4.59
N TYR A 460 3.09 2.25 -4.93
CA TYR A 460 2.28 1.34 -5.73
C TYR A 460 2.59 -0.13 -5.42
N TYR A 461 1.63 -1.02 -5.71
CA TYR A 461 1.81 -2.46 -5.68
C TYR A 461 2.04 -3.02 -7.10
N LYS A 462 3.02 -3.92 -7.26
CA LYS A 462 3.29 -4.62 -8.53
C LYS A 462 2.90 -6.09 -8.41
N ALA A 463 1.92 -6.54 -9.18
CA ALA A 463 1.43 -7.92 -9.09
C ALA A 463 2.32 -8.93 -9.83
N SER A 464 2.47 -10.13 -9.26
CA SER A 464 3.06 -11.31 -9.90
C SER A 464 2.16 -11.90 -11.02
N LYS A 465 2.59 -12.97 -11.71
CA LYS A 465 1.83 -13.57 -12.83
C LYS A 465 0.51 -14.21 -12.33
N GLY A 466 -0.61 -13.94 -13.01
CA GLY A 466 -1.94 -14.48 -12.70
C GLY A 466 -3.01 -14.05 -13.71
N LYS A 467 -4.21 -14.66 -13.65
CA LYS A 467 -5.37 -14.22 -14.44
C LYS A 467 -5.90 -12.91 -13.87
N LEU A 468 -6.00 -11.88 -14.71
CA LEU A 468 -6.41 -10.52 -14.29
C LEU A 468 -7.76 -10.11 -14.93
N PRO A 469 -8.60 -9.31 -14.25
CA PRO A 469 -9.90 -8.86 -14.76
C PRO A 469 -9.74 -7.69 -15.74
N ILE A 470 -9.08 -7.92 -16.88
CA ILE A 470 -8.64 -6.90 -17.85
C ILE A 470 -9.70 -5.82 -18.17
N LYS A 471 -10.97 -6.20 -18.32
CA LYS A 471 -12.06 -5.29 -18.69
C LYS A 471 -12.46 -4.26 -17.63
N TRP A 472 -12.03 -4.45 -16.40
CA TRP A 472 -12.24 -3.51 -15.29
C TRP A 472 -11.00 -2.66 -15.01
N MET A 473 -9.83 -3.13 -15.41
CA MET A 473 -8.55 -2.57 -14.99
C MET A 473 -8.22 -1.24 -15.66
N ALA A 474 -7.47 -0.41 -14.94
CA ALA A 474 -6.88 0.81 -15.45
C ALA A 474 -5.75 0.51 -16.46
N PRO A 475 -5.47 1.42 -17.42
CA PRO A 475 -4.42 1.22 -18.43
C PRO A 475 -3.04 0.89 -17.84
N GLU A 476 -2.65 1.58 -16.77
CA GLU A 476 -1.38 1.36 -16.10
C GLU A 476 -1.31 0.00 -15.39
N SER A 477 -2.46 -0.52 -14.93
CA SER A 477 -2.54 -1.85 -14.33
C SER A 477 -2.49 -2.94 -15.39
N ILE A 478 -3.07 -2.71 -16.58
CA ILE A 478 -2.99 -3.65 -17.71
C ILE A 478 -1.55 -3.70 -18.25
N ASN A 479 -0.95 -2.54 -18.50
CA ASN A 479 0.36 -2.42 -19.13
C ASN A 479 1.51 -2.75 -18.17
N PHE A 480 1.46 -2.27 -16.93
CA PHE A 480 2.60 -2.33 -16.00
C PHE A 480 2.34 -3.18 -14.75
N ARG A 481 1.15 -3.78 -14.62
CA ARG A 481 0.69 -4.47 -13.39
C ARG A 481 0.82 -3.61 -12.13
N ARG A 482 0.75 -2.29 -12.31
CA ARG A 482 0.82 -1.30 -11.25
C ARG A 482 -0.57 -1.04 -10.70
N PHE A 483 -0.71 -1.18 -9.39
CA PHE A 483 -1.96 -0.93 -8.68
C PHE A 483 -1.75 0.16 -7.62
N THR A 484 -2.64 1.14 -7.64
CA THR A 484 -2.72 2.28 -6.71
C THR A 484 -4.18 2.59 -6.41
N HIS A 485 -4.43 3.48 -5.44
CA HIS A 485 -5.77 4.04 -5.22
C HIS A 485 -6.37 4.68 -6.49
N LEU A 486 -5.55 5.27 -7.36
CA LEU A 486 -6.01 5.85 -8.64
C LEU A 486 -6.39 4.78 -9.68
N SER A 487 -5.77 3.60 -9.64
CA SER A 487 -6.24 2.47 -10.45
C SER A 487 -7.56 1.91 -9.93
N ASP A 488 -7.78 1.95 -8.61
CA ASP A 488 -9.06 1.59 -7.99
C ASP A 488 -10.16 2.60 -8.37
N VAL A 489 -9.84 3.89 -8.49
CA VAL A 489 -10.78 4.92 -9.00
C VAL A 489 -11.30 4.58 -10.40
N TRP A 490 -10.42 4.10 -11.30
CA TRP A 490 -10.82 3.66 -12.63
C TRP A 490 -11.79 2.47 -12.55
N MET A 491 -11.43 1.44 -11.77
CA MET A 491 -12.27 0.25 -11.58
C MET A 491 -13.62 0.61 -10.96
N PHE A 492 -13.64 1.56 -10.02
CA PHE A 492 -14.87 2.05 -9.41
C PHE A 492 -15.80 2.72 -10.41
N ALA A 493 -15.29 3.52 -11.36
CA ALA A 493 -16.13 4.08 -12.41
C ALA A 493 -16.69 3.00 -13.35
N VAL A 494 -15.94 1.93 -13.63
CA VAL A 494 -16.49 0.74 -14.31
C VAL A 494 -17.61 0.09 -13.47
N CYS A 495 -17.44 -0.01 -12.15
CA CYS A 495 -18.46 -0.54 -11.24
C CYS A 495 -19.73 0.34 -11.22
N ILE A 496 -19.62 1.68 -11.18
CA ILE A 496 -20.76 2.59 -11.33
C ILE A 496 -21.49 2.30 -12.65
N TRP A 497 -20.75 2.13 -13.74
CA TRP A 497 -21.35 1.80 -15.04
C TRP A 497 -22.07 0.44 -15.02
N GLU A 498 -21.51 -0.58 -14.37
CA GLU A 498 -22.18 -1.87 -14.18
C GLU A 498 -23.49 -1.71 -13.40
N ILE A 499 -23.49 -0.94 -12.31
CA ILE A 499 -24.67 -0.66 -11.48
C ILE A 499 -25.76 0.01 -12.33
N LEU A 500 -25.43 1.09 -13.04
CA LEU A 500 -26.38 1.87 -13.84
C LEU A 500 -26.90 1.12 -15.08
N THR A 501 -26.17 0.10 -15.54
CA THR A 501 -26.57 -0.73 -16.68
C THR A 501 -27.20 -2.06 -16.26
N MET A 502 -27.48 -2.24 -14.96
CA MET A 502 -28.08 -3.45 -14.39
C MET A 502 -27.25 -4.72 -14.64
N GLY A 503 -25.94 -4.63 -14.38
CA GLY A 503 -25.00 -5.75 -14.40
C GLY A 503 -24.51 -6.17 -15.79
N LYS A 504 -24.60 -5.28 -16.80
CA LYS A 504 -23.99 -5.54 -18.11
C LYS A 504 -22.47 -5.68 -17.96
N LYS A 505 -21.87 -6.56 -18.76
CA LYS A 505 -20.42 -6.77 -18.75
C LYS A 505 -19.74 -5.60 -19.48
N PRO A 506 -18.71 -4.96 -18.91
CA PRO A 506 -17.96 -3.91 -19.61
C PRO A 506 -17.29 -4.49 -20.87
N PHE A 507 -17.17 -3.67 -21.92
CA PHE A 507 -16.55 -4.07 -23.20
C PHE A 507 -17.07 -5.42 -23.73
N GLN A 508 -18.38 -5.69 -23.61
CA GLN A 508 -18.98 -6.92 -24.09
C GLN A 508 -18.73 -7.11 -25.59
N GLY A 509 -18.35 -8.32 -26.01
CA GLY A 509 -18.00 -8.63 -27.40
C GLY A 509 -16.54 -8.33 -27.78
N ILE A 510 -15.80 -7.58 -26.97
CA ILE A 510 -14.37 -7.29 -27.22
C ILE A 510 -13.49 -8.33 -26.49
N PRO A 511 -12.56 -9.02 -27.16
CA PRO A 511 -11.58 -9.90 -26.53
C PRO A 511 -10.66 -9.16 -25.54
N ASN A 512 -10.19 -9.83 -24.48
CA ASN A 512 -9.34 -9.18 -23.46
C ASN A 512 -8.07 -8.50 -24.02
N PRO A 513 -7.30 -9.12 -24.96
CA PRO A 513 -6.11 -8.48 -25.52
C PRO A 513 -6.40 -7.15 -26.22
N ASP A 514 -7.58 -7.02 -26.82
CA ASP A 514 -7.94 -5.86 -27.65
C ASP A 514 -8.48 -4.68 -26.82
N VAL A 515 -8.81 -4.90 -25.53
CA VAL A 515 -9.39 -3.88 -24.66
C VAL A 515 -8.45 -2.68 -24.49
N ILE A 516 -7.15 -2.93 -24.34
CA ILE A 516 -6.17 -1.86 -24.14
C ILE A 516 -6.10 -0.94 -25.36
N ASP A 517 -6.13 -1.50 -26.57
CA ASP A 517 -6.09 -0.73 -27.81
C ASP A 517 -7.33 0.17 -27.95
N GLN A 518 -8.50 -0.30 -27.53
CA GLN A 518 -9.72 0.54 -27.52
C GLN A 518 -9.55 1.72 -26.56
N ILE A 519 -9.04 1.47 -25.36
CA ILE A 519 -8.83 2.50 -24.33
C ILE A 519 -7.77 3.53 -24.77
N GLU A 520 -6.66 3.06 -25.36
CA GLU A 520 -5.59 3.90 -25.93
C GLU A 520 -6.11 4.78 -27.08
N ASN A 521 -7.06 4.28 -27.88
CA ASN A 521 -7.75 5.06 -28.93
C ASN A 521 -8.81 6.04 -28.38
N GLY A 522 -8.91 6.19 -27.07
CA GLY A 522 -9.85 7.11 -26.42
C GLY A 522 -11.28 6.57 -26.29
N ILE A 523 -11.53 5.31 -26.65
CA ILE A 523 -12.84 4.70 -26.44
C ILE A 523 -13.08 4.50 -24.94
N ARG A 524 -14.29 4.83 -24.50
CA ARG A 524 -14.79 4.65 -23.13
C ARG A 524 -16.15 3.96 -23.17
N LEU A 525 -16.59 3.44 -22.03
CA LEU A 525 -17.90 2.83 -21.90
C LEU A 525 -19.00 3.88 -22.16
N PRO A 526 -20.06 3.54 -22.90
CA PRO A 526 -21.08 4.50 -23.32
C PRO A 526 -21.97 4.95 -22.15
N LEU A 527 -22.65 6.08 -22.30
CA LEU A 527 -23.68 6.55 -21.38
C LEU A 527 -24.72 5.44 -21.10
N PRO A 528 -24.99 5.09 -19.83
CA PRO A 528 -26.04 4.12 -19.49
C PRO A 528 -27.42 4.57 -20.01
N HIS A 529 -28.25 3.62 -20.46
CA HIS A 529 -29.58 3.92 -21.03
C HIS A 529 -30.64 4.38 -20.02
N ILE A 530 -30.42 4.12 -18.72
CA ILE A 530 -31.24 4.74 -17.67
C ILE A 530 -31.06 6.25 -17.73
N ASN A 531 -32.00 7.05 -17.22
CA ASN A 531 -31.92 8.52 -17.16
C ASN A 531 -30.76 8.98 -16.22
N CYS A 532 -29.53 8.62 -16.55
CA CYS A 532 -28.32 8.87 -15.81
C CYS A 532 -28.11 10.38 -15.72
N PRO A 533 -27.97 10.94 -14.51
CA PRO A 533 -27.65 12.35 -14.37
C PRO A 533 -26.35 12.67 -15.12
N LYS A 534 -26.35 13.77 -15.87
CA LYS A 534 -25.16 14.20 -16.62
C LYS A 534 -23.94 14.34 -15.70
N SER A 535 -24.13 14.93 -14.52
CA SER A 535 -23.10 15.07 -13.49
C SER A 535 -22.47 13.76 -13.04
N LEU A 536 -23.23 12.66 -13.05
CA LEU A 536 -22.73 11.33 -12.72
C LEU A 536 -21.90 10.73 -13.85
N TYR A 537 -22.31 10.92 -15.10
CA TYR A 537 -21.53 10.46 -16.25
C TYR A 537 -20.27 11.27 -16.46
N ASP A 538 -20.32 12.59 -16.24
CA ASP A 538 -19.13 13.45 -16.24
C ASP A 538 -18.13 13.00 -15.18
N LEU A 539 -18.58 12.65 -13.96
CA LEU A 539 -17.73 12.06 -12.93
C LEU A 539 -17.08 10.74 -13.37
N MET A 540 -17.82 9.83 -14.02
CA MET A 540 -17.24 8.60 -14.57
C MET A 540 -16.16 8.87 -15.62
N GLN A 541 -16.40 9.84 -16.52
CA GLN A 541 -15.41 10.22 -17.55
C GLN A 541 -14.12 10.77 -16.93
N GLU A 542 -14.22 11.59 -15.88
CA GLU A 542 -13.04 12.08 -15.14
C GLU A 542 -12.27 10.94 -14.47
N CYS A 543 -12.97 9.96 -13.88
CA CYS A 543 -12.35 8.76 -13.31
C CYS A 543 -11.68 7.88 -14.38
N TRP A 544 -12.16 7.92 -15.63
CA TRP A 544 -11.54 7.24 -16.78
C TRP A 544 -10.52 8.10 -17.54
N SER A 545 -9.99 9.15 -16.91
CA SER A 545 -8.82 9.85 -17.43
C SER A 545 -7.66 8.86 -17.60
N TYR A 546 -7.02 8.90 -18.78
CA TYR A 546 -5.94 7.96 -19.09
C TYR A 546 -4.78 8.13 -18.11
N GLU A 547 -4.37 9.39 -17.88
CA GLU A 547 -3.34 9.75 -16.92
C GLU A 547 -3.88 9.62 -15.49
N PRO A 548 -3.29 8.77 -14.62
CA PRO A 548 -3.82 8.52 -13.28
C PRO A 548 -3.95 9.77 -12.42
N THR A 549 -2.97 10.68 -12.49
CA THR A 549 -2.91 11.91 -11.68
C THR A 549 -4.03 12.91 -12.01
N ASN A 550 -4.69 12.76 -13.15
CA ASN A 550 -5.83 13.57 -13.55
C ASN A 550 -7.17 13.01 -13.04
N ARG A 551 -7.18 11.85 -12.40
CA ARG A 551 -8.38 11.24 -11.82
C ARG A 551 -8.66 11.87 -10.44
N PRO A 552 -9.93 12.09 -10.06
CA PRO A 552 -10.25 12.54 -8.71
C PRO A 552 -9.94 11.43 -7.68
N ASN A 553 -9.61 11.81 -6.44
CA ASN A 553 -9.47 10.85 -5.34
C ASN A 553 -10.84 10.43 -4.76
N PHE A 554 -10.87 9.41 -3.91
CA PHE A 554 -12.14 8.87 -3.42
C PHE A 554 -12.93 9.85 -2.53
N ILE A 555 -12.25 10.71 -1.76
CA ILE A 555 -12.89 11.76 -0.97
C ILE A 555 -13.66 12.75 -1.87
N GLN A 556 -13.07 13.15 -3.00
CA GLN A 556 -13.71 14.02 -3.98
C GLN A 556 -14.89 13.31 -4.66
N ILE A 557 -14.74 12.03 -5.00
CA ILE A 557 -15.78 11.20 -5.62
C ILE A 557 -16.98 11.04 -4.68
N GLU A 558 -16.74 10.66 -3.42
CA GLU A 558 -17.76 10.49 -2.38
C GLU A 558 -18.55 11.80 -2.19
N THR A 559 -17.86 12.93 -2.07
CA THR A 559 -18.48 14.26 -1.92
C THR A 559 -19.40 14.57 -3.10
N ARG A 560 -18.96 14.30 -4.34
CA ARG A 560 -19.76 14.53 -5.54
C ARG A 560 -20.96 13.58 -5.62
N LEU A 561 -20.80 12.31 -5.26
CA LEU A 561 -21.89 11.34 -5.24
C LEU A 561 -22.96 11.70 -4.20
N LYS A 562 -22.57 12.19 -3.02
CA LYS A 562 -23.52 12.72 -2.01
C LYS A 562 -24.34 13.88 -2.56
N LEU A 563 -23.71 14.81 -3.28
CA LEU A 563 -24.41 15.93 -3.93
C LEU A 563 -25.38 15.45 -5.01
N ILE A 564 -24.94 14.52 -5.86
CA ILE A 564 -25.79 13.93 -6.91
C ILE A 564 -26.97 13.18 -6.29
N LEU A 565 -26.73 12.40 -5.24
CA LEU A 565 -27.76 11.66 -4.52
C LEU A 565 -28.84 12.61 -3.98
N ASN A 566 -28.42 13.70 -3.34
CA ASN A 566 -29.33 14.71 -2.83
C ASN A 566 -30.13 15.40 -3.94
N GLN A 567 -29.50 15.71 -5.08
CA GLN A 567 -30.21 16.25 -6.26
C GLN A 567 -31.27 15.28 -6.80
N VAL A 568 -30.95 13.98 -6.89
CA VAL A 568 -31.90 12.95 -7.32
C VAL A 568 -33.07 12.84 -6.33
N LYS A 569 -32.81 12.84 -5.01
CA LYS A 569 -33.84 12.84 -3.95
C LYS A 569 -34.80 14.02 -4.08
N THR A 570 -34.26 15.23 -4.24
CA THR A 570 -35.05 16.46 -4.38
C THR A 570 -35.89 16.45 -5.66
N ASN A 571 -35.33 16.00 -6.79
CA ASN A 571 -36.06 15.91 -8.06
C ASN A 571 -37.24 14.93 -8.00
N ILE A 572 -37.13 13.86 -7.21
CA ILE A 572 -38.23 12.91 -6.98
C ILE A 572 -39.32 13.56 -6.11
N HIS A 573 -38.95 14.26 -5.03
CA HIS A 573 -39.90 14.99 -4.18
C HIS A 573 -40.67 16.06 -4.96
N LEU A 574 -39.98 16.88 -5.75
CA LEU A 574 -40.61 17.93 -6.57
C LEU A 574 -41.55 17.33 -7.62
N LYS A 575 -41.24 16.15 -8.19
CA LYS A 575 -42.16 15.45 -9.10
C LYS A 575 -43.39 14.95 -8.35
N ALA A 576 -43.24 14.39 -7.15
CA ALA A 576 -44.35 13.93 -6.34
C ALA A 576 -45.28 15.09 -5.91
N GLU A 577 -44.72 16.23 -5.49
CA GLU A 577 -45.46 17.43 -5.12
C GLU A 577 -46.24 18.02 -6.29
N ASN A 578 -45.63 18.10 -7.49
CA ASN A 578 -46.30 18.58 -8.70
C ASN A 578 -47.42 17.63 -9.17
N ILE A 579 -47.32 16.32 -8.91
CA ILE A 579 -48.39 15.35 -9.18
C ILE A 579 -49.54 15.52 -8.16
N SER A 580 -49.25 15.79 -6.89
CA SER A 580 -50.29 16.11 -5.89
C SER A 580 -50.98 17.45 -6.14
N LEU A 581 -50.26 18.46 -6.63
CA LEU A 581 -50.82 19.79 -6.95
C LEU A 581 -51.68 19.77 -8.23
N SER A 582 -51.33 18.92 -9.22
CA SER A 582 -52.11 18.75 -10.46
C SER A 582 -53.34 17.85 -10.31
N SER A 583 -53.42 17.03 -9.25
CA SER A 583 -54.62 16.26 -8.90
C SER A 583 -55.62 17.06 -8.04
N SER A 584 -55.19 18.16 -7.41
CA SER A 584 -56.05 19.08 -6.64
C SER A 584 -56.69 20.22 -7.44
N SER A 585 -56.43 20.34 -8.74
CA SER A 585 -56.96 21.43 -9.61
C SER A 585 -57.96 20.97 -10.68
N SER A 586 -58.65 19.85 -10.46
CA SER A 586 -59.77 19.40 -11.31
C SER A 586 -61.07 19.29 -10.52
N SER A 587 -61.58 20.44 -10.05
CA SER A 587 -62.93 20.55 -9.52
C SER A 587 -63.55 21.91 -9.80
N GLU A 588 -63.72 22.27 -11.07
CA GLU A 588 -64.73 23.24 -11.50
C GLU A 588 -65.27 22.84 -12.90
N ILE A 589 -66.48 22.28 -12.93
CA ILE A 589 -67.33 22.29 -14.12
C ILE A 589 -68.47 23.26 -13.83
N PRO A 590 -68.67 24.35 -14.60
CA PRO A 590 -69.81 25.23 -14.42
C PRO A 590 -71.08 24.55 -14.94
N SER A 591 -72.14 24.61 -14.14
CA SER A 591 -73.49 24.23 -14.54
C SER A 591 -74.07 25.24 -15.54
N LEU A 592 -74.64 24.75 -16.65
CA LEU A 592 -75.68 25.44 -17.41
C LEU A 592 -76.55 24.39 -18.14
N THR A 593 -77.77 24.25 -17.65
CA THR A 593 -78.88 23.42 -18.17
C THR A 593 -79.48 24.02 -19.43
N ILE A 594 -79.78 23.24 -20.49
CA ILE A 594 -80.99 23.38 -21.36
C ILE A 594 -81.26 22.08 -22.17
N LEU A 595 -82.46 21.51 -21.94
CA LEU A 595 -83.37 20.66 -22.77
C LEU A 595 -82.96 19.27 -23.34
N LEU A 596 -83.70 18.25 -22.86
CA LEU A 596 -84.05 16.95 -23.48
C LEU A 596 -84.87 17.15 -24.79
N PRO A 597 -85.05 16.15 -25.71
CA PRO A 597 -85.29 14.74 -25.38
C PRO A 597 -84.90 13.63 -26.37
N ALA A 598 -85.06 12.40 -25.84
CA ALA A 598 -85.60 11.19 -26.48
C ALA A 598 -84.67 10.19 -27.19
N ASP A 599 -84.89 8.94 -26.76
CA ASP A 599 -84.84 7.66 -27.48
C ASP A 599 -83.62 6.72 -27.33
N TYR A 600 -83.91 5.55 -26.71
CA TYR A 600 -83.71 4.15 -27.18
C TYR A 600 -82.39 3.82 -27.92
N ASP A 601 -81.70 2.68 -27.77
CA ASP A 601 -81.92 1.40 -27.12
C ASP A 601 -80.58 0.61 -27.07
N VAL A 602 -80.48 -0.28 -26.09
CA VAL A 602 -79.83 -1.62 -26.02
C VAL A 602 -78.83 -2.09 -27.11
N SER A 603 -77.60 -2.51 -26.71
CA SER A 603 -77.05 -3.90 -26.78
C SER A 603 -75.53 -4.06 -27.05
N SER A 604 -74.97 -5.06 -26.34
CA SER A 604 -73.88 -6.00 -26.72
C SER A 604 -72.40 -5.53 -26.82
N ASN A 605 -71.64 -5.79 -25.75
CA ASN A 605 -70.49 -6.71 -25.58
C ASN A 605 -69.56 -7.15 -26.76
N PRO A 606 -68.33 -7.63 -26.47
CA PRO A 606 -67.06 -7.08 -26.98
C PRO A 606 -66.31 -8.01 -27.96
N VAL A 607 -65.38 -7.47 -28.75
CA VAL A 607 -64.36 -8.27 -29.49
C VAL A 607 -63.07 -7.44 -29.74
N LEU A 608 -61.93 -7.90 -29.20
CA LEU A 608 -60.56 -7.75 -29.76
C LEU A 608 -60.34 -8.89 -30.80
N PRO A 609 -59.37 -8.90 -31.74
CA PRO A 609 -58.12 -8.12 -31.81
C PRO A 609 -57.61 -7.74 -33.24
N SER A 610 -56.44 -7.08 -33.27
CA SER A 610 -55.27 -7.44 -34.11
C SER A 610 -54.80 -6.53 -35.27
N LYS A 611 -53.46 -6.41 -35.30
CA LYS A 611 -52.50 -6.31 -36.42
C LYS A 611 -52.08 -4.95 -37.00
N ASN A 612 -50.76 -4.75 -36.86
CA ASN A 612 -49.74 -4.42 -37.85
C ASN A 612 -49.86 -3.13 -38.69
N GLY A 613 -48.79 -2.36 -38.72
CA GLY A 613 -48.55 -1.42 -39.80
C GLY A 613 -47.41 -0.45 -39.56
N SER A 614 -46.31 -0.66 -40.27
CA SER A 614 -45.08 0.14 -40.32
C SER A 614 -45.28 1.52 -40.99
N ILE A 615 -44.17 2.28 -41.05
CA ILE A 615 -43.87 3.52 -41.80
C ILE A 615 -44.05 4.77 -40.91
N GLY A 616 -43.07 5.63 -40.66
CA GLY A 616 -41.84 5.96 -41.36
C GLY A 616 -41.97 7.37 -41.95
N SER A 617 -41.53 8.42 -41.23
CA SER A 617 -41.23 9.72 -41.85
C SER A 617 -40.49 10.68 -40.92
N ARG A 618 -39.25 10.90 -41.32
CA ARG A 618 -38.38 12.06 -41.09
C ARG A 618 -39.11 13.39 -41.38
N LEU A 619 -39.05 14.34 -40.46
CA LEU A 619 -39.18 15.78 -40.74
C LEU A 619 -38.21 16.57 -39.84
N GLN A 620 -37.19 17.14 -40.48
CA GLN A 620 -36.47 18.31 -40.00
C GLN A 620 -37.26 19.55 -40.41
N ILE A 621 -37.46 20.51 -39.50
CA ILE A 621 -37.63 21.93 -39.84
C ILE A 621 -36.92 22.77 -38.77
N ASN A 622 -35.93 23.54 -39.22
CA ASN A 622 -35.36 24.71 -38.55
C ASN A 622 -36.35 25.89 -38.63
N ASN A 623 -36.38 26.76 -37.61
CA ASN A 623 -35.90 28.15 -37.73
C ASN A 623 -36.17 29.02 -36.49
N ASN A 624 -35.09 29.69 -36.08
CA ASN A 624 -34.91 30.99 -35.42
C ASN A 624 -36.14 31.90 -35.20
N HIS A 625 -36.13 32.61 -34.06
CA HIS A 625 -36.30 34.07 -34.04
C HIS A 625 -35.58 34.73 -32.84
N ASN A 626 -34.97 35.90 -33.14
CA ASN A 626 -34.20 36.80 -32.31
C ASN A 626 -35.04 37.69 -31.37
N LEU A 627 -34.50 37.99 -30.18
CA LEU A 627 -34.29 39.29 -29.45
C LEU A 627 -35.08 40.55 -29.86
N PRO A 628 -35.36 41.54 -28.95
CA PRO A 628 -34.29 42.31 -28.24
C PRO A 628 -34.59 42.95 -26.84
N HIS A 629 -33.49 43.36 -26.16
CA HIS A 629 -33.17 44.58 -25.36
C HIS A 629 -34.32 45.44 -24.74
N ASP A 630 -34.26 46.08 -23.55
CA ASP A 630 -33.15 46.79 -22.88
C ASP A 630 -33.56 47.42 -21.51
N ILE A 631 -32.55 47.90 -20.74
CA ILE A 631 -32.53 49.01 -19.74
C ILE A 631 -32.65 48.74 -18.21
N SER A 632 -31.77 49.49 -17.55
CA SER A 632 -31.14 49.53 -16.22
C SER A 632 -31.88 50.31 -15.11
N THR A 633 -31.48 50.15 -13.83
CA THR A 633 -30.71 51.13 -13.03
C THR A 633 -30.61 50.77 -11.53
N GLU A 634 -29.62 51.40 -10.91
CA GLU A 634 -28.87 51.12 -9.67
C GLU A 634 -29.60 51.44 -8.34
N SER A 635 -29.08 50.94 -7.21
CA SER A 635 -28.49 51.82 -6.18
C SER A 635 -27.79 51.06 -5.03
N LYS A 636 -26.74 51.72 -4.55
CA LYS A 636 -25.70 51.37 -3.56
C LYS A 636 -26.22 51.41 -2.11
N LEU A 637 -25.55 50.71 -1.18
CA LEU A 637 -24.71 51.32 -0.12
C LEU A 637 -24.24 50.29 0.93
N SER A 638 -23.23 50.72 1.67
CA SER A 638 -22.12 49.97 2.26
C SER A 638 -22.14 49.86 3.79
N SER A 639 -21.18 49.07 4.29
CA SER A 639 -20.32 49.28 5.47
C SER A 639 -20.84 48.99 6.90
N ASN A 640 -20.33 47.88 7.45
CA ASN A 640 -19.39 47.79 8.59
C ASN A 640 -19.65 48.53 9.92
N ALA A 641 -19.77 47.70 10.98
CA ALA A 641 -18.83 47.58 12.12
C ALA A 641 -19.32 47.89 13.56
N SER A 642 -19.01 46.91 14.42
CA SER A 642 -18.35 46.98 15.74
C SER A 642 -19.12 47.26 17.05
N ASN A 643 -19.05 46.22 17.91
CA ASN A 643 -18.49 46.16 19.29
C ASN A 643 -19.26 46.59 20.57
N SER A 644 -18.90 45.83 21.62
CA SER A 644 -18.88 46.10 23.08
C SER A 644 -20.16 45.70 23.86
N SER A 645 -20.15 44.65 24.69
CA SER A 645 -19.53 44.39 26.02
C SER A 645 -20.44 44.73 27.20
N LEU A 646 -20.75 43.77 28.10
CA LEU A 646 -20.64 43.86 29.57
C LEU A 646 -21.40 42.77 30.34
N ASN A 647 -21.00 42.67 31.61
CA ASN A 647 -21.04 41.55 32.54
C ASN A 647 -22.19 41.64 33.58
N THR A 648 -22.60 40.47 34.10
CA THR A 648 -23.04 40.17 35.50
C THR A 648 -24.36 40.74 36.08
N LYS A 649 -25.30 39.86 36.52
CA LYS A 649 -25.62 39.52 37.94
C LYS A 649 -26.95 38.72 38.09
N GLN A 650 -27.01 37.95 39.18
CA GLN A 650 -27.99 36.94 39.66
C GLN A 650 -29.43 37.45 39.94
N PHE A 651 -30.45 36.57 39.87
CA PHE A 651 -31.27 36.07 41.02
C PHE A 651 -32.35 35.02 40.62
N HIS A 652 -32.72 34.13 41.57
CA HIS A 652 -33.85 33.18 41.60
C HIS A 652 -35.22 33.84 41.28
N ASP A 653 -36.31 33.19 40.82
CA ASP A 653 -36.99 32.00 41.36
C ASP A 653 -38.13 31.47 40.42
N LYS A 654 -38.44 30.17 40.55
CA LYS A 654 -39.64 29.32 40.22
C LYS A 654 -40.69 29.61 39.10
N HIS A 655 -40.93 28.51 38.35
CA HIS A 655 -42.14 28.00 37.62
C HIS A 655 -42.96 28.98 36.75
N ILE A 656 -43.21 28.76 35.45
CA ILE A 656 -44.08 27.74 34.80
C ILE A 656 -43.78 27.76 33.27
N LYS A 657 -43.98 26.62 32.59
CA LYS A 657 -44.00 26.34 31.13
C LYS A 657 -42.76 25.68 30.53
N SER A 658 -42.81 24.36 30.59
CA SER A 658 -42.09 23.36 29.80
C SER A 658 -42.43 23.45 28.31
N SER A 659 -41.53 24.01 27.50
CA SER A 659 -41.24 23.54 26.12
C SER A 659 -40.08 24.28 25.43
N SER A 660 -39.37 25.21 26.09
CA SER A 660 -38.23 25.94 25.50
C SER A 660 -36.85 25.67 26.12
N LYS A 661 -36.77 24.94 27.24
CA LYS A 661 -35.49 24.74 27.98
C LYS A 661 -34.40 23.95 27.24
N SER A 662 -34.76 23.02 26.34
CA SER A 662 -33.75 22.13 25.74
C SER A 662 -32.82 22.84 24.75
N LYS A 663 -33.26 23.94 24.11
CA LYS A 663 -32.42 24.71 23.18
C LYS A 663 -31.49 25.66 23.92
N ASP A 664 -31.98 26.30 24.97
CA ASP A 664 -31.17 27.25 25.76
C ASP A 664 -30.13 26.53 26.65
N GLU A 665 -30.46 25.37 27.23
CA GLU A 665 -29.49 24.54 27.96
C GLU A 665 -28.39 24.00 27.03
N HIS A 666 -28.74 23.49 25.84
CA HIS A 666 -27.75 23.01 24.85
C HIS A 666 -26.81 24.13 24.40
N PHE A 667 -27.32 25.34 24.18
CA PHE A 667 -26.54 26.49 23.73
C PHE A 667 -25.57 26.98 24.83
N ILE A 668 -26.01 26.99 26.09
CA ILE A 668 -25.18 27.36 27.25
C ILE A 668 -24.07 26.31 27.48
N THR A 669 -24.36 25.00 27.40
CA THR A 669 -23.34 23.95 27.51
C THR A 669 -22.33 23.97 26.35
N SER A 670 -22.78 24.29 25.14
CA SER A 670 -21.91 24.38 23.95
C SER A 670 -20.96 25.57 24.04
N SER A 671 -21.45 26.73 24.50
CA SER A 671 -20.62 27.92 24.70
C SER A 671 -19.55 27.72 25.77
N LEU A 672 -19.90 27.05 26.89
CA LEU A 672 -18.96 26.71 27.96
C LEU A 672 -17.87 25.74 27.46
N LEU A 673 -18.26 24.73 26.68
CA LEU A 673 -17.35 23.76 26.08
C LEU A 673 -16.35 24.45 25.14
N ILE A 674 -16.82 25.27 24.19
CA ILE A 674 -15.99 26.01 23.24
C ILE A 674 -15.03 26.97 23.96
N ASN A 675 -15.49 27.64 25.02
CA ASN A 675 -14.64 28.53 25.81
C ASN A 675 -13.57 27.75 26.60
N SER A 676 -13.89 26.56 27.10
CA SER A 676 -12.92 25.66 27.73
C SER A 676 -11.85 25.22 26.72
N PHE A 677 -12.28 24.75 25.54
CA PHE A 677 -11.39 24.39 24.44
C PHE A 677 -10.48 25.53 24.01
N ARG A 678 -11.05 26.72 23.79
CA ARG A 678 -10.29 27.93 23.43
C ARG A 678 -9.23 28.26 24.47
N SER A 679 -9.57 28.15 25.76
CA SER A 679 -8.65 28.43 26.85
C SER A 679 -7.48 27.43 26.90
N GLN A 680 -7.79 26.14 26.80
CA GLN A 680 -6.80 25.05 26.86
C GLN A 680 -5.88 25.06 25.64
N THR A 681 -6.42 25.20 24.43
CA THR A 681 -5.62 25.35 23.20
C THR A 681 -4.71 26.56 23.26
N LYS A 682 -5.19 27.70 23.78
CA LYS A 682 -4.38 28.91 23.97
C LYS A 682 -3.26 28.68 25.01
N GLN A 683 -3.52 27.94 26.07
CA GLN A 683 -2.51 27.61 27.08
C GLN A 683 -1.41 26.70 26.52
N ILE A 684 -1.77 25.71 25.69
CA ILE A 684 -0.82 24.83 24.99
C ILE A 684 0.06 25.67 24.07
N ILE A 685 -0.54 26.45 23.18
CA ILE A 685 0.18 27.30 22.22
C ILE A 685 1.13 28.27 22.95
N ASN A 686 0.66 28.98 23.98
CA ASN A 686 1.50 29.92 24.72
C ASN A 686 2.66 29.24 25.46
N THR A 687 2.47 28.01 25.92
CA THR A 687 3.54 27.24 26.58
C THR A 687 4.56 26.74 25.57
N VAL A 688 4.11 26.32 24.39
CA VAL A 688 4.97 25.91 23.28
C VAL A 688 5.76 27.09 22.71
N LEU A 689 5.14 28.27 22.55
CA LEU A 689 5.84 29.50 22.13
C LEU A 689 6.96 29.89 23.11
N LYS A 690 6.77 29.64 24.42
CA LYS A 690 7.84 29.83 25.43
C LYS A 690 8.95 28.78 25.29
N LEU A 691 8.59 27.52 24.99
CA LEU A 691 9.55 26.44 24.73
C LEU A 691 10.38 26.70 23.46
N THR A 692 9.77 27.25 22.41
CA THR A 692 10.42 27.56 21.13
C THR A 692 11.00 28.98 21.06
N ARG A 693 10.78 29.80 22.09
CA ARG A 693 11.15 31.24 22.16
C ARG A 693 10.63 32.08 20.98
N GLN A 694 9.49 31.69 20.41
CA GLN A 694 8.83 32.45 19.35
C GLN A 694 7.89 33.49 19.96
N SER A 695 7.85 34.70 19.38
CA SER A 695 7.01 35.76 19.93
C SER A 695 5.52 35.49 19.64
N GLU A 696 4.66 35.86 20.59
CA GLU A 696 3.20 35.75 20.40
C GLU A 696 2.72 36.65 19.26
N THR A 697 3.47 37.72 18.96
CA THR A 697 3.23 38.64 17.84
C THR A 697 3.47 37.95 16.50
N ASP A 698 4.56 37.19 16.36
CA ASP A 698 4.87 36.46 15.13
C ASP A 698 3.79 35.41 14.81
N TYR A 699 3.37 34.68 15.84
CA TYR A 699 2.30 33.70 15.72
C TYR A 699 0.96 34.34 15.31
N LYS A 700 0.62 35.50 15.89
CA LYS A 700 -0.59 36.27 15.51
C LYS A 700 -0.54 36.82 14.08
N ASN A 701 0.66 37.09 13.57
CA ASN A 701 0.88 37.53 12.19
C ASN A 701 0.90 36.37 11.17
N GLY A 702 0.57 35.14 11.59
CA GLY A 702 0.48 33.97 10.72
C GLY A 702 1.80 33.26 10.47
N ILE A 703 2.86 33.59 11.20
CA ILE A 703 4.14 32.88 11.11
C ILE A 703 3.98 31.51 11.83
N PRO A 704 4.22 30.39 11.14
CA PRO A 704 4.05 29.05 11.72
C PRO A 704 5.00 28.82 12.90
N ILE A 705 4.63 27.91 13.80
CA ILE A 705 5.49 27.57 14.93
C ILE A 705 6.61 26.65 14.42
N ILE A 706 7.87 27.05 14.55
CA ILE A 706 9.02 26.30 14.01
C ILE A 706 10.02 26.01 15.14
N TYR A 707 10.58 24.80 15.16
CA TYR A 707 11.68 24.46 16.05
C TYR A 707 13.03 24.87 15.45
N ASN A 708 13.75 25.80 16.09
CA ASN A 708 15.11 26.19 15.71
C ASN A 708 16.06 25.97 16.91
N ARG A 709 17.28 25.44 16.68
CA ARG A 709 18.34 25.30 17.73
C ARG A 709 19.70 25.83 17.27
N PRO A 710 20.59 26.31 18.19
CA PRO A 710 20.38 26.76 19.56
C PRO A 710 20.84 28.22 19.80
N LEU A 711 20.16 28.94 20.71
CA LEU A 711 20.77 30.06 21.45
C LEU A 711 20.55 29.82 22.94
N SER A 712 21.61 29.34 23.61
CA SER A 712 21.87 29.17 25.06
C SER A 712 20.75 28.62 25.98
N PRO A 713 21.11 27.73 26.93
CA PRO A 713 20.15 26.83 27.57
C PRO A 713 19.17 27.60 28.45
N ILE A 714 17.87 27.40 28.19
CA ILE A 714 16.87 27.48 29.26
C ILE A 714 17.31 26.45 30.30
N ASN A 715 17.38 26.83 31.58
CA ASN A 715 17.75 25.92 32.67
C ASN A 715 16.88 24.64 32.57
N ASP A 716 17.49 23.45 32.62
CA ASP A 716 16.81 22.14 32.51
C ASP A 716 15.55 22.06 33.40
N LYS A 717 15.57 22.73 34.57
CA LYS A 717 14.42 22.82 35.48
C LYS A 717 13.23 23.60 34.90
N GLU A 718 13.48 24.68 34.18
CA GLU A 718 12.46 25.53 33.57
C GLU A 718 11.87 24.88 32.31
N GLN A 719 12.69 24.22 31.49
CA GLN A 719 12.20 23.41 30.37
C GLN A 719 11.31 22.25 30.84
N MET A 720 11.77 21.52 31.85
CA MET A 720 11.00 20.43 32.45
C MET A 720 9.65 20.92 33.00
N GLN A 721 9.62 22.13 33.60
CA GLN A 721 8.37 22.71 34.10
C GLN A 721 7.42 23.10 32.97
N LEU A 722 7.93 23.69 31.89
CA LEU A 722 7.13 24.05 30.72
C LEU A 722 6.53 22.80 30.05
N VAL A 723 7.28 21.70 29.93
CA VAL A 723 6.75 20.45 29.38
C VAL A 723 5.69 19.82 30.26
N LYS A 724 5.87 19.84 31.59
CA LYS A 724 4.82 19.42 32.52
C LYS A 724 3.54 20.24 32.33
N ASN A 725 3.68 21.54 32.10
CA ASN A 725 2.53 22.42 31.84
C ASN A 725 1.84 22.06 30.51
N VAL A 726 2.58 21.72 29.44
CA VAL A 726 2.00 21.23 28.18
C VAL A 726 1.25 19.92 28.41
N ALA A 727 1.85 18.96 29.10
CA ALA A 727 1.23 17.66 29.36
C ALA A 727 -0.07 17.78 30.19
N VAL A 728 -0.10 18.69 31.18
CA VAL A 728 -1.32 18.98 31.96
C VAL A 728 -2.37 19.64 31.08
N ALA A 729 -2.02 20.67 30.32
CA ALA A 729 -2.98 21.38 29.47
C ALA A 729 -3.57 20.47 28.37
N VAL A 730 -2.78 19.53 27.85
CA VAL A 730 -3.24 18.49 26.91
C VAL A 730 -4.18 17.51 27.59
N ARG A 731 -3.87 17.02 28.80
CA ARG A 731 -4.76 16.15 29.56
C ARG A 731 -6.11 16.82 29.79
N ASP A 732 -6.10 18.09 30.19
CA ASP A 732 -7.32 18.85 30.46
C ASP A 732 -8.13 19.07 29.16
N LEU A 733 -7.45 19.27 28.02
CA LEU A 733 -8.08 19.32 26.68
C LEU A 733 -8.77 18.01 26.32
N LEU A 734 -8.09 16.88 26.53
CA LEU A 734 -8.63 15.54 26.28
C LEU A 734 -9.81 15.23 27.20
N GLN A 735 -9.73 15.62 28.46
CA GLN A 735 -10.83 15.46 29.40
C GLN A 735 -12.06 16.30 29.00
N THR A 736 -11.86 17.51 28.46
CA THR A 736 -12.96 18.31 27.89
C THR A 736 -13.60 17.61 26.68
N LEU A 737 -12.82 16.91 25.84
CA LEU A 737 -13.34 16.13 24.69
C LEU A 737 -14.18 14.94 25.12
N ASP A 738 -13.87 14.32 26.26
CA ASP A 738 -14.67 13.21 26.78
C ASP A 738 -16.11 13.62 27.12
N TYR A 739 -16.35 14.90 27.38
CA TYR A 739 -17.68 15.46 27.61
C TYR A 739 -18.32 16.08 26.35
N ALA A 740 -17.65 16.04 25.19
CA ALA A 740 -18.20 16.55 23.93
C ALA A 740 -19.23 15.58 23.31
N PRO A 741 -20.22 16.08 22.54
CA PRO A 741 -21.17 15.25 21.79
C PRO A 741 -20.49 14.24 20.85
N LEU A 742 -21.14 13.09 20.61
CA LEU A 742 -20.59 12.00 19.76
C LEU A 742 -20.13 12.48 18.38
N SER A 743 -20.87 13.40 17.75
CA SER A 743 -20.51 13.96 16.44
C SER A 743 -19.15 14.67 16.43
N ILE A 744 -18.78 15.31 17.54
CA ILE A 744 -17.46 15.94 17.69
C ILE A 744 -16.39 14.87 17.91
N LYS A 745 -16.68 13.82 18.70
CA LYS A 745 -15.76 12.70 18.93
C LYS A 745 -15.45 11.94 17.64
N GLU A 746 -16.46 11.65 16.82
CA GLU A 746 -16.32 10.93 15.55
C GLU A 746 -15.51 11.73 14.52
N MET A 747 -15.72 13.04 14.42
CA MET A 747 -14.95 13.89 13.50
C MET A 747 -13.50 14.13 13.96
N SER A 748 -13.28 14.16 15.27
CA SER A 748 -11.95 14.42 15.84
C SER A 748 -11.13 13.16 16.10
N GLU A 749 -11.67 11.95 15.92
CA GLU A 749 -11.06 10.68 16.34
C GLU A 749 -9.65 10.45 15.76
N GLN A 750 -9.42 10.81 14.49
CA GLN A 750 -8.10 10.75 13.85
C GLN A 750 -7.08 11.70 14.49
N ARG A 751 -7.48 12.95 14.76
CA ARG A 751 -6.59 13.94 15.40
C ARG A 751 -6.43 13.69 16.89
N TYR A 752 -7.44 13.14 17.56
CA TYR A 752 -7.42 12.69 18.95
C TYR A 752 -6.41 11.55 19.15
N GLY A 753 -6.44 10.53 18.28
CA GLY A 753 -5.45 9.45 18.27
C GLY A 753 -4.03 9.97 18.04
N HIS A 754 -3.86 10.87 17.08
CA HIS A 754 -2.58 11.53 16.81
C HIS A 754 -2.09 12.36 18.01
N PHE A 755 -2.99 13.11 18.66
CA PHE A 755 -2.67 13.92 19.84
C PHE A 755 -2.19 13.06 21.01
N SER A 756 -2.85 11.93 21.26
CA SER A 756 -2.45 10.96 22.29
C SER A 756 -1.07 10.36 22.03
N ILE A 757 -0.76 10.01 20.78
CA ILE A 757 0.56 9.48 20.38
C ILE A 757 1.66 10.53 20.56
N LEU A 758 1.42 11.78 20.13
CA LEU A 758 2.39 12.86 20.28
C LEU A 758 2.71 13.17 21.75
N VAL A 759 1.71 13.06 22.63
CA VAL A 759 1.89 13.29 24.09
C VAL A 759 2.71 12.19 24.73
N VAL A 760 2.42 10.92 24.40
CA VAL A 760 3.23 9.78 24.86
C VAL A 760 4.68 9.93 24.35
N SER A 761 4.85 10.32 23.09
CA SER A 761 6.17 10.54 22.49
C SER A 761 6.93 11.70 23.16
N LEU A 762 6.25 12.79 23.51
CA LEU A 762 6.84 13.91 24.25
C LEU A 762 7.27 13.48 25.66
N ILE A 763 6.44 12.71 26.39
CA ILE A 763 6.75 12.21 27.73
C ILE A 763 7.96 11.28 27.71
N GLU A 764 8.04 10.38 26.74
CA GLU A 764 9.14 9.43 26.62
C GLU A 764 10.46 10.10 26.22
N THR A 765 10.38 11.12 25.35
CA THR A 765 11.52 11.95 24.95
C THR A 765 12.10 12.75 26.12
N VAL A 766 11.25 13.21 27.06
CA VAL A 766 11.66 13.85 28.31
C VAL A 766 12.37 12.88 29.25
N ARG A 767 11.88 11.63 29.37
CA ARG A 767 12.54 10.58 30.16
C ARG A 767 13.95 10.29 29.62
N GLN A 768 14.11 10.31 28.30
CA GLN A 768 15.37 10.07 27.61
C GLN A 768 16.31 11.29 27.58
N ARG A 769 15.90 12.44 28.13
CA ARG A 769 16.63 13.73 28.08
C ARG A 769 17.03 14.16 26.67
N ASN A 770 16.25 13.77 25.66
CA ASN A 770 16.50 14.12 24.27
C ASN A 770 15.81 15.45 23.92
N TYR A 771 16.44 16.53 24.37
CA TYR A 771 15.88 17.88 24.32
C TYR A 771 15.71 18.45 22.89
N ASP A 772 16.30 17.83 21.87
CA ASP A 772 16.15 18.22 20.45
C ASP A 772 14.75 17.84 19.95
N LYS A 773 14.43 16.55 20.07
CA LYS A 773 13.12 15.99 19.69
C LYS A 773 11.97 16.55 20.52
N MET A 774 12.25 17.01 21.75
CA MET A 774 11.25 17.58 22.63
C MET A 774 10.54 18.81 22.04
N GLY A 775 11.28 19.66 21.33
CA GLY A 775 10.70 20.86 20.74
C GLY A 775 9.92 20.57 19.46
N GLU A 776 10.34 19.59 18.66
CA GLU A 776 9.59 19.12 17.49
C GLU A 776 8.21 18.59 17.90
N TYR A 777 8.16 17.67 18.88
CA TYR A 777 6.89 17.16 19.39
C TYR A 777 6.01 18.26 20.01
N ALA A 778 6.61 19.23 20.70
CA ALA A 778 5.85 20.36 21.26
C ALA A 778 5.19 21.23 20.17
N VAL A 779 5.88 21.46 19.05
CA VAL A 779 5.35 22.17 17.88
C VAL A 779 4.18 21.40 17.26
N ASP A 780 4.35 20.10 17.06
CA ASP A 780 3.31 19.24 16.47
C ASP A 780 2.05 19.17 17.36
N ILE A 781 2.23 19.16 18.68
CA ILE A 781 1.13 19.25 19.65
C ILE A 781 0.40 20.59 19.52
N ALA A 782 1.12 21.72 19.40
CA ALA A 782 0.47 23.02 19.25
C ALA A 782 -0.34 23.14 17.94
N HIS A 783 0.21 22.64 16.83
CA HIS A 783 -0.50 22.64 15.54
C HIS A 783 -1.72 21.71 15.57
N THR A 784 -1.58 20.52 16.15
CA THR A 784 -2.69 19.56 16.27
C THR A 784 -3.80 20.11 17.18
N ALA A 785 -3.45 20.75 18.31
CA ALA A 785 -4.43 21.38 19.21
C ALA A 785 -5.19 22.54 18.54
N LYS A 786 -4.51 23.32 17.69
CA LYS A 786 -5.15 24.40 16.93
C LYS A 786 -6.11 23.86 15.87
N ALA A 787 -5.66 22.89 15.07
CA ALA A 787 -6.50 22.27 14.04
C ALA A 787 -7.75 21.62 14.65
N LEU A 788 -7.59 20.93 15.78
CA LEU A 788 -8.71 20.36 16.52
C LEU A 788 -9.69 21.43 17.01
N PHE A 789 -9.19 22.56 17.50
CA PHE A 789 -10.05 23.68 17.91
C PHE A 789 -10.81 24.29 16.73
N ASP A 790 -10.15 24.46 15.59
CA ASP A 790 -10.76 25.02 14.37
C ASP A 790 -11.86 24.08 13.83
N ASP A 791 -11.63 22.76 13.84
CA ASP A 791 -12.64 21.75 13.47
C ASP A 791 -13.88 21.81 14.41
N ILE A 792 -13.65 21.94 15.73
CA ILE A 792 -14.73 22.10 16.71
C ILE A 792 -15.50 23.40 16.47
N LEU A 793 -14.80 24.50 16.16
CA LEU A 793 -15.42 25.80 15.90
C LEU A 793 -16.23 25.79 14.59
N GLN A 794 -15.84 25.00 13.60
CA GLN A 794 -16.58 24.88 12.34
C GLN A 794 -17.90 24.10 12.51
N LEU A 795 -17.98 23.21 13.50
CA LEU A 795 -19.16 22.39 13.78
C LEU A 795 -20.25 23.11 14.59
N TYR A 796 -19.85 24.10 15.39
CA TYR A 796 -20.72 24.92 16.22
C TYR A 796 -21.13 26.21 15.52
#